data_AF-A0AAE1ZMH0-F1
#
_entry.id   AF-A0AAE1ZMH0-F1
#
_cell.length_a   1.000
_cell.length_b   1.000
_cell.length_c   1.000
_cell.angle_alpha   90.00
_cell.angle_beta   90.00
_cell.angle_gamma   90.00
#
_symmetry.space_group_name_H-M   'P 1'
#
loop_
_entity.id
_entity.type
_entity.pdbx_description
1 polymer ?
#
loop_
_entity_poly.entity_id
_entity_poly.type
_entity_poly.pdbx_seq_one_letter_code
_entity_poly.pdbx_strand_id
1 'polypeptide(L)'
;MEQMYSRLMILFSLLIFLQQLNKINTQIFLNLSVPIKERLDDLITSLTIEEIAEQMANGGAGPTYGPAPAIPRLNIKPYQWRTNPNQGPCTSFVSQINQAASFDVLDVWKIAFANGLEMRSKWNYFSKRNDYRDNTGINVFAPTVNLLRHPLWGRNKETYGEDPYLSAELARAYVHGIGGWNVPDNDENKLHPLRTNAIKQHVILVGANCKHYAAHSGPDNYPVSRLSFEADIPEHDMWMTYFPAFRACMEAGAVGVMCAYSAVNGTPACVNNWLLGTVLRKKWKYPGFVVSDEGALQFLVKKHHAYSTLQEAAVAAIKAGVNIENAVPNSVNVYSQLVNLTKSGNITEDELRNLVRPLFLARILEGELSSPQMDPYAHLLPNAVVNSAKHRYLAMVTAAKTMVLLKNSEEFLPLKTKRDPYGRSLKHVALLGPFSTNITELLGSYTTHVDPANTIPLDKALEKISENITASDICIDGGKCTMYDEVAIQEIISQPDIDLVIITVGTGRNVEDEARDRHDINLPGYQKQFLMDALDLAAGRGVIRHTPVPVILLVFSSGPVDIEPAVEDRNVKSIFWCGYMNAMLGEVIVRVLLGNPSDLFAPYTPLLKMDPELSEIGMWGTDMNEGYWWVPAARLPFTWYASIDKLANITVYKMTNQTYRYLPKPCTKKQNACKIPILYPFGYGLSYNMLSPSLSGIEYSKLELPLSPIKPNQPITVYAMVANIGSIACEEIVQLYIQWLRCGLTDITNEDQSECIVPKIQLAGFKRIRLDVGEKKNLRFKISPDQLNIWSNGNKSMVPGQGSLRITVGGQQPYQPVTVGSNLLVGNMAPYILDYLTYHNKSVFDNSIMWMTSIALGMEALAMPIGGALYSKVGIRTVVIISSLVHSGGIALSYYTLSLGFIPLLMTYGVLQGFGFGFGYSAVIAASFTWFQSHRGLVVGLIVGGFGAGSIIFTPIQTAYINPNNIKIDNNTKRFEDSDLLNRIPSVFLLIGGVLLVLQLTGIVLMRDKPKVIPVNLRPLELLKQKEFYLLWITVFCAGVPLTSLATLYKLFGKIFINDDRFLAIMGVVSSVFNAAGRVFWGTIGDRVSFKIPLCIIFLCWSLLLTSLPHLPVIFGVQIKVGFGVWLCGLYLLISGVLVYAPTATETLFGPVNIAVNYGLVFNAFVFGGLFVSLLSIIISRFHEWDNLFYLCASMCILALIIVPWIHDRKMPKCSACFTFTG
;
A
#
# COMPACT_ATOMS: atom_id res chain seq x y z
N MET A 1 -66.93 -68.67 -32.64
CA MET A 1 -65.68 -68.09 -33.19
C MET A 1 -65.80 -66.59 -33.44
N GLU A 2 -66.88 -66.08 -34.04
CA GLU A 2 -67.05 -64.64 -34.31
C GLU A 2 -67.00 -63.73 -33.06
N GLN A 3 -67.57 -64.17 -31.93
CA GLN A 3 -67.47 -63.43 -30.66
C GLN A 3 -66.04 -63.35 -30.10
N MET A 4 -65.19 -64.33 -30.42
CA MET A 4 -63.79 -64.35 -30.00
C MET A 4 -62.95 -63.40 -30.86
N TYR A 5 -63.23 -63.35 -32.17
CA TYR A 5 -62.63 -62.39 -33.10
C TYR A 5 -63.03 -60.94 -32.79
N SER A 6 -64.30 -60.69 -32.45
CA SER A 6 -64.77 -59.35 -32.06
C SER A 6 -64.11 -58.87 -30.77
N ARG A 7 -63.96 -59.74 -29.76
CA ARG A 7 -63.26 -59.40 -28.51
C ARG A 7 -61.76 -59.21 -28.69
N LEU A 8 -61.10 -59.99 -29.56
CA LEU A 8 -59.69 -59.75 -29.91
C LEU A 8 -59.49 -58.45 -30.69
N MET A 9 -60.38 -58.12 -31.63
CA MET A 9 -60.31 -56.85 -32.36
C MET A 9 -60.55 -55.64 -31.45
N ILE A 10 -61.48 -55.72 -30.50
CA ILE A 10 -61.68 -54.67 -29.50
C ILE A 10 -60.45 -54.54 -28.59
N LEU A 11 -59.83 -55.65 -28.14
CA LEU A 11 -58.60 -55.60 -27.35
C LEU A 11 -57.42 -55.05 -28.14
N PHE A 12 -57.29 -55.40 -29.42
CA PHE A 12 -56.22 -54.89 -30.28
C PHE A 12 -56.45 -53.41 -30.62
N SER A 13 -57.71 -53.00 -30.79
CA SER A 13 -58.08 -51.60 -31.00
C SER A 13 -57.92 -50.77 -29.73
N LEU A 14 -58.21 -51.33 -28.55
CA LEU A 14 -57.90 -50.71 -27.26
C LEU A 14 -56.40 -50.64 -27.01
N LEU A 15 -55.61 -51.66 -27.41
CA LEU A 15 -54.15 -51.62 -27.30
C LEU A 15 -53.54 -50.58 -28.26
N ILE A 16 -54.06 -50.45 -29.48
CA ILE A 16 -53.65 -49.41 -30.43
C ILE A 16 -54.12 -48.04 -29.94
N PHE A 17 -55.32 -47.92 -29.37
CA PHE A 17 -55.83 -46.67 -28.79
C PHE A 17 -55.10 -46.30 -27.50
N LEU A 18 -54.68 -47.26 -26.68
CA LEU A 18 -53.80 -47.07 -25.50
C LEU A 18 -52.35 -46.77 -25.92
N GLN A 19 -51.84 -47.35 -27.01
CA GLN A 19 -50.56 -46.96 -27.61
C GLN A 19 -50.62 -45.59 -28.29
N GLN A 20 -51.78 -45.17 -28.80
CA GLN A 20 -52.03 -43.82 -29.32
C GLN A 20 -52.27 -42.80 -28.21
N LEU A 21 -52.90 -43.18 -27.09
CA LEU A 21 -53.05 -42.36 -25.88
C LEU A 21 -51.72 -42.19 -25.12
N ASN A 22 -50.82 -43.20 -25.16
CA ASN A 22 -49.44 -43.07 -24.70
C ASN A 22 -48.50 -42.38 -25.71
N LYS A 23 -49.01 -41.98 -26.87
CA LYS A 23 -48.33 -41.10 -27.83
C LYS A 23 -48.71 -39.62 -27.65
N ILE A 24 -49.12 -39.24 -26.44
CA ILE A 24 -48.91 -37.86 -25.99
C ILE A 24 -47.39 -37.70 -25.95
N ASN A 25 -46.84 -36.89 -26.86
CA ASN A 25 -45.45 -36.44 -26.84
C ASN A 25 -45.16 -35.81 -25.48
N THR A 26 -44.78 -36.62 -24.49
CA THR A 26 -44.14 -36.12 -23.27
C THR A 26 -42.80 -35.57 -23.70
N GLN A 27 -42.77 -34.26 -23.97
CA GLN A 27 -41.56 -33.49 -24.23
C GLN A 27 -40.56 -33.79 -23.11
N ILE A 28 -39.52 -34.57 -23.43
CA ILE A 28 -38.53 -35.05 -22.44
C ILE A 28 -37.80 -33.84 -21.86
N PHE A 29 -37.60 -32.78 -22.65
CA PHE A 29 -36.94 -31.57 -22.19
C PHE A 29 -37.64 -30.85 -21.02
N LEU A 30 -38.95 -31.08 -20.83
CA LEU A 30 -39.70 -30.57 -19.67
C LEU A 30 -39.60 -31.48 -18.44
N ASN A 31 -39.11 -32.72 -18.59
CA ASN A 31 -38.96 -33.65 -17.48
C ASN A 31 -37.66 -33.39 -16.70
N LEU A 32 -37.79 -32.74 -15.55
CA LEU A 32 -36.67 -32.35 -14.69
C LEU A 32 -35.93 -33.53 -14.03
N SER A 33 -36.51 -34.74 -14.05
CA SER A 33 -35.83 -35.95 -13.53
C SER A 33 -34.82 -36.53 -14.52
N VAL A 34 -34.80 -36.03 -15.76
CA VAL A 34 -33.90 -36.46 -16.83
C VAL A 34 -32.65 -35.58 -16.84
N PRO A 35 -31.44 -36.13 -17.07
CA PRO A 35 -30.22 -35.33 -17.14
C PRO A 35 -30.33 -34.17 -18.15
N ILE A 36 -29.76 -33.01 -17.80
CA ILE A 36 -29.77 -31.78 -18.64
C ILE A 36 -29.34 -32.07 -20.08
N LYS A 37 -28.35 -32.95 -20.28
CA LYS A 37 -27.88 -33.32 -21.62
C LYS A 37 -28.98 -33.92 -22.48
N GLU A 38 -29.71 -34.90 -21.95
CA GLU A 38 -30.80 -35.59 -22.67
C GLU A 38 -31.98 -34.66 -22.90
N ARG A 39 -32.32 -33.83 -21.92
CA ARG A 39 -33.34 -32.77 -22.07
C ARG A 39 -32.98 -31.81 -23.19
N LEU A 40 -31.72 -31.38 -23.24
CA LEU A 40 -31.23 -30.48 -24.26
C LEU A 40 -31.24 -31.15 -25.65
N ASP A 41 -30.84 -32.43 -25.75
CA ASP A 41 -30.88 -33.18 -27.02
C ASP A 41 -32.32 -33.30 -27.58
N ASP A 42 -33.29 -33.61 -26.72
CA ASP A 42 -34.72 -33.65 -27.08
C ASP A 42 -35.24 -32.29 -27.56
N LEU A 43 -34.90 -31.22 -26.83
CA LEU A 43 -35.30 -29.86 -27.19
C LEU A 43 -34.71 -29.43 -28.54
N ILE A 44 -33.40 -29.59 -28.73
CA ILE A 44 -32.72 -29.17 -29.97
C ILE A 44 -33.22 -29.94 -31.18
N THR A 45 -33.53 -31.23 -31.04
CA THR A 45 -34.11 -32.04 -32.12
C THR A 45 -35.54 -31.62 -32.45
N SER A 46 -36.27 -31.14 -31.44
CA SER A 46 -37.66 -30.71 -31.58
C SER A 46 -37.84 -29.35 -32.27
N LEU A 47 -36.80 -28.51 -32.37
CA LEU A 47 -36.85 -27.16 -32.97
C LEU A 47 -36.79 -27.18 -34.51
N THR A 48 -37.54 -26.27 -35.15
CA THR A 48 -37.40 -26.01 -36.60
C THR A 48 -36.23 -25.07 -36.87
N ILE A 49 -35.75 -25.01 -38.11
CA ILE A 49 -34.66 -24.11 -38.49
C ILE A 49 -35.08 -22.64 -38.38
N GLU A 50 -36.33 -22.32 -38.73
CA GLU A 50 -36.88 -20.97 -38.58
C GLU A 50 -36.88 -20.52 -37.12
N GLU A 51 -37.33 -21.38 -36.20
CA GLU A 51 -37.32 -21.06 -34.77
C GLU A 51 -35.89 -20.92 -34.25
N ILE A 52 -34.96 -21.78 -34.69
CA ILE A 52 -33.54 -21.66 -34.33
C ILE A 52 -32.99 -20.30 -34.79
N ALA A 53 -33.23 -19.93 -36.05
CA ALA A 53 -32.79 -18.65 -36.60
C ALA A 53 -33.39 -17.47 -35.83
N GLU A 54 -34.67 -17.52 -35.46
CA GLU A 54 -35.33 -16.49 -34.65
C GLU A 54 -34.73 -16.38 -33.23
N GLN A 55 -34.44 -17.50 -32.57
CA GLN A 55 -33.82 -17.48 -31.24
C GLN A 55 -32.39 -16.92 -31.29
N MET A 56 -31.65 -17.16 -32.37
CA MET A 56 -30.30 -16.65 -32.57
C MET A 56 -30.27 -15.16 -33.00
N ALA A 57 -31.29 -14.69 -33.71
CA ALA A 57 -31.34 -13.31 -34.20
C ALA A 57 -31.82 -12.30 -33.15
N ASN A 58 -32.60 -12.72 -32.14
CA ASN A 58 -33.32 -11.82 -31.24
C ASN A 58 -32.71 -11.72 -29.82
N GLY A 59 -31.41 -11.41 -29.75
CA GLY A 59 -30.74 -11.03 -28.49
C GLY A 59 -30.61 -9.52 -28.28
N GLY A 60 -31.22 -8.71 -29.16
CA GLY A 60 -30.99 -7.28 -29.34
C GLY A 60 -31.76 -6.35 -28.41
N ALA A 61 -31.58 -5.05 -28.62
CA ALA A 61 -32.18 -3.98 -27.84
C ALA A 61 -33.58 -3.57 -28.32
N GLY A 62 -34.50 -3.35 -27.38
CA GLY A 62 -35.84 -2.84 -27.66
C GLY A 62 -36.75 -3.85 -28.38
N PRO A 63 -38.02 -3.47 -28.65
CA PRO A 63 -39.06 -4.39 -29.12
C PRO A 63 -38.84 -4.96 -30.53
N THR A 64 -37.89 -4.41 -31.30
CA THR A 64 -37.63 -4.81 -32.69
C THR A 64 -36.79 -6.08 -32.77
N TYR A 65 -35.79 -6.22 -31.90
CA TYR A 65 -34.83 -7.33 -31.92
C TYR A 65 -34.70 -8.04 -30.57
N GLY A 66 -35.63 -7.76 -29.66
CA GLY A 66 -35.79 -8.43 -28.37
C GLY A 66 -37.23 -8.25 -27.85
N PRO A 67 -37.74 -9.15 -27.00
CA PRO A 67 -37.13 -10.41 -26.55
C PRO A 67 -37.03 -11.46 -27.66
N ALA A 68 -36.29 -12.55 -27.43
CA ALA A 68 -36.39 -13.76 -28.25
C ALA A 68 -37.84 -14.25 -28.26
N PRO A 69 -38.41 -14.60 -29.44
CA PRO A 69 -39.84 -14.88 -29.55
C PRO A 69 -40.26 -16.16 -28.82
N ALA A 70 -41.55 -16.28 -28.54
CA ALA A 70 -42.13 -17.52 -28.03
C ALA A 70 -42.07 -18.63 -29.08
N ILE A 71 -42.08 -19.88 -28.63
CA ILE A 71 -42.31 -21.06 -29.49
C ILE A 71 -43.58 -21.76 -28.98
N PRO A 72 -44.78 -21.34 -29.44
CA PRO A 72 -46.05 -21.77 -28.85
C PRO A 72 -46.27 -23.28 -28.92
N ARG A 73 -45.85 -23.93 -30.02
CA ARG A 73 -46.01 -25.39 -30.19
C ARG A 73 -45.20 -26.21 -29.18
N LEU A 74 -44.12 -25.64 -28.64
CA LEU A 74 -43.28 -26.25 -27.61
C LEU A 74 -43.57 -25.68 -26.21
N ASN A 75 -44.58 -24.81 -26.08
CA ASN A 75 -44.90 -24.10 -24.84
C ASN A 75 -43.70 -23.33 -24.24
N ILE A 76 -42.85 -22.77 -25.10
CA ILE A 76 -41.69 -21.95 -24.71
C ILE A 76 -42.10 -20.49 -24.79
N LYS A 77 -41.85 -19.73 -23.73
CA LYS A 77 -42.21 -18.31 -23.64
C LYS A 77 -41.18 -17.40 -24.30
N PRO A 78 -41.51 -16.11 -24.56
CA PRO A 78 -40.50 -15.14 -24.93
C PRO A 78 -39.41 -15.05 -23.87
N TYR A 79 -38.19 -14.74 -24.29
CA TYR A 79 -37.04 -14.71 -23.39
C TYR A 79 -36.20 -13.45 -23.60
N GLN A 80 -35.93 -12.73 -22.51
CA GLN A 80 -35.17 -11.49 -22.54
C GLN A 80 -33.71 -11.71 -22.15
N TRP A 81 -32.81 -11.59 -23.12
CA TRP A 81 -31.36 -11.71 -22.94
C TRP A 81 -30.72 -10.44 -22.36
N ARG A 82 -31.27 -9.26 -22.67
CA ARG A 82 -30.64 -7.97 -22.33
C ARG A 82 -31.03 -7.51 -20.92
N THR A 83 -30.14 -7.76 -19.97
CA THR A 83 -30.25 -7.20 -18.61
C THR A 83 -28.91 -6.66 -18.12
N ASN A 84 -28.92 -5.50 -17.47
CA ASN A 84 -27.77 -4.93 -16.76
C ASN A 84 -28.07 -4.81 -15.26
N PRO A 85 -27.05 -4.95 -14.38
CA PRO A 85 -27.26 -5.05 -12.93
C PRO A 85 -27.83 -3.77 -12.29
N ASN A 86 -27.61 -2.61 -12.90
CA ASN A 86 -27.99 -1.30 -12.35
C ASN A 86 -29.15 -0.61 -13.11
N GLN A 87 -29.82 -1.30 -14.04
CA GLN A 87 -30.91 -0.72 -14.82
C GLN A 87 -32.30 -1.00 -14.20
N GLY A 88 -33.14 0.05 -14.16
CA GLY A 88 -34.46 0.03 -13.53
C GLY A 88 -34.39 0.16 -12.00
N PRO A 89 -35.50 -0.10 -11.28
CA PRO A 89 -35.50 -0.11 -9.82
C PRO A 89 -34.57 -1.20 -9.29
N CYS A 90 -33.54 -0.79 -8.54
CA CYS A 90 -32.63 -1.67 -7.82
C CYS A 90 -31.91 -0.94 -6.68
N THR A 91 -31.22 -1.67 -5.82
CA THR A 91 -30.24 -1.09 -4.90
C THR A 91 -29.05 -0.53 -5.68
N SER A 92 -28.68 0.73 -5.41
CA SER A 92 -27.45 1.32 -5.95
C SER A 92 -26.24 0.81 -5.17
N PHE A 93 -25.43 -0.06 -5.79
CA PHE A 93 -24.12 -0.48 -5.28
C PHE A 93 -22.99 0.32 -5.93
N VAL A 94 -21.81 0.26 -5.32
CA VAL A 94 -20.60 0.90 -5.87
C VAL A 94 -20.19 0.29 -7.21
N SER A 95 -19.57 1.10 -8.08
CA SER A 95 -19.07 0.64 -9.39
C SER A 95 -17.98 -0.44 -9.25
N GLN A 96 -17.74 -1.23 -10.30
CA GLN A 96 -16.77 -2.34 -10.24
C GLN A 96 -15.34 -1.88 -9.92
N ILE A 97 -14.93 -0.68 -10.34
CA ILE A 97 -13.61 -0.15 -9.97
C ILE A 97 -13.47 0.11 -8.47
N ASN A 98 -14.55 0.57 -7.83
CA ASN A 98 -14.60 0.72 -6.37
C ASN A 98 -14.56 -0.65 -5.70
N GLN A 99 -15.34 -1.61 -6.20
CA GLN A 99 -15.30 -3.00 -5.72
C GLN A 99 -13.87 -3.56 -5.75
N ALA A 100 -13.08 -3.26 -6.79
CA ALA A 100 -11.69 -3.66 -6.85
C ALA A 100 -10.82 -3.03 -5.76
N ALA A 101 -11.08 -1.77 -5.40
CA ALA A 101 -10.34 -1.09 -4.35
C ALA A 101 -10.56 -1.70 -2.95
N SER A 102 -11.64 -2.47 -2.77
CA SER A 102 -11.88 -3.21 -1.53
C SER A 102 -10.94 -4.39 -1.33
N PHE A 103 -10.39 -4.98 -2.40
CA PHE A 103 -9.67 -6.27 -2.39
C PHE A 103 -10.43 -7.34 -1.57
N ASP A 104 -11.75 -7.33 -1.63
CA ASP A 104 -12.62 -8.20 -0.83
C ASP A 104 -13.51 -9.06 -1.75
N VAL A 105 -13.09 -10.31 -1.92
CA VAL A 105 -13.82 -11.34 -2.68
C VAL A 105 -15.22 -11.55 -2.11
N LEU A 106 -15.38 -11.49 -0.79
CA LEU A 106 -16.66 -11.75 -0.13
C LEU A 106 -17.63 -10.58 -0.37
N ASP A 107 -17.17 -9.34 -0.31
CA ASP A 107 -18.03 -8.19 -0.59
C ASP A 107 -18.51 -8.18 -2.05
N VAL A 108 -17.65 -8.51 -3.01
CA VAL A 108 -18.06 -8.65 -4.42
C VAL A 108 -19.08 -9.76 -4.60
N TRP A 109 -18.88 -10.90 -3.94
CA TRP A 109 -19.86 -11.98 -3.95
C TRP A 109 -21.21 -11.52 -3.37
N LYS A 110 -21.21 -10.81 -2.22
CA LYS A 110 -22.45 -10.31 -1.58
C LYS A 110 -23.19 -9.31 -2.45
N ILE A 111 -22.48 -8.38 -3.08
CA ILE A 111 -23.06 -7.41 -4.02
C ILE A 111 -23.69 -8.16 -5.20
N ALA A 112 -22.97 -9.10 -5.80
CA ALA A 112 -23.45 -9.86 -6.93
C ALA A 112 -24.66 -10.74 -6.56
N PHE A 113 -24.66 -11.36 -5.38
CA PHE A 113 -25.77 -12.15 -4.89
C PHE A 113 -27.01 -11.30 -4.61
N ALA A 114 -26.86 -10.15 -3.95
CA ALA A 114 -27.96 -9.20 -3.75
C ALA A 114 -28.57 -8.74 -5.09
N ASN A 115 -27.72 -8.39 -6.06
CA ASN A 115 -28.17 -8.06 -7.42
C ASN A 115 -28.92 -9.24 -8.06
N GLY A 116 -28.42 -10.46 -7.92
CA GLY A 116 -29.06 -11.67 -8.45
C GLY A 116 -30.45 -11.89 -7.87
N LEU A 117 -30.63 -11.71 -6.56
CA LEU A 117 -31.92 -11.83 -5.89
C LEU A 117 -32.91 -10.76 -6.38
N GLU A 118 -32.47 -9.51 -6.51
CA GLU A 118 -33.30 -8.43 -7.04
C GLU A 118 -33.72 -8.69 -8.49
N MET A 119 -32.78 -9.10 -9.35
CA MET A 119 -33.03 -9.43 -10.74
C MET A 119 -33.98 -10.62 -10.88
N ARG A 120 -33.76 -11.70 -10.14
CA ARG A 120 -34.65 -12.86 -10.14
C ARG A 120 -36.05 -12.52 -9.67
N SER A 121 -36.18 -11.67 -8.64
CA SER A 121 -37.48 -11.21 -8.15
C SER A 121 -38.22 -10.37 -9.21
N LYS A 122 -37.50 -9.50 -9.95
CA LYS A 122 -38.05 -8.72 -11.07
C LYS A 122 -38.54 -9.65 -12.18
N TRP A 123 -37.72 -10.62 -12.58
CA TRP A 123 -38.12 -11.61 -13.59
C TRP A 123 -39.37 -12.38 -13.18
N ASN A 124 -39.43 -12.89 -11.96
CA ASN A 124 -40.62 -13.60 -11.46
C ASN A 124 -41.89 -12.74 -11.53
N TYR A 125 -41.75 -11.44 -11.31
CA TYR A 125 -42.86 -10.48 -11.35
C TYR A 125 -43.31 -10.14 -12.77
N PHE A 126 -42.36 -9.83 -13.66
CA PHE A 126 -42.61 -9.38 -15.03
C PHE A 126 -42.97 -10.53 -15.98
N SER A 127 -42.28 -11.67 -15.90
CA SER A 127 -42.56 -12.85 -16.74
C SER A 127 -43.98 -13.41 -16.51
N LYS A 128 -44.47 -13.40 -15.26
CA LYS A 128 -45.87 -13.76 -14.91
C LYS A 128 -46.91 -12.83 -15.56
N ARG A 129 -46.51 -11.61 -15.93
CA ARG A 129 -47.36 -10.60 -16.59
C ARG A 129 -47.11 -10.51 -18.10
N ASN A 130 -46.31 -11.43 -18.65
CA ASN A 130 -45.86 -11.40 -20.04
C ASN A 130 -45.14 -10.08 -20.43
N ASP A 131 -44.43 -9.46 -19.49
CA ASP A 131 -43.57 -8.31 -19.75
C ASP A 131 -42.12 -8.79 -19.85
N TYR A 132 -41.54 -8.64 -21.05
CA TYR A 132 -40.18 -9.09 -21.39
C TYR A 132 -39.35 -7.95 -21.98
N ARG A 133 -39.66 -6.70 -21.62
CA ARG A 133 -38.87 -5.53 -22.03
C ARG A 133 -37.45 -5.61 -21.49
N ASP A 134 -36.55 -4.83 -22.06
CA ASP A 134 -35.15 -4.76 -21.62
C ASP A 134 -35.06 -4.58 -20.10
N ASN A 135 -34.09 -5.24 -19.48
CA ASN A 135 -33.80 -5.22 -18.05
C ASN A 135 -34.80 -5.96 -17.13
N THR A 136 -35.70 -6.75 -17.72
CA THR A 136 -36.58 -7.64 -16.95
C THR A 136 -36.11 -9.09 -16.91
N GLY A 137 -35.04 -9.43 -17.65
CA GLY A 137 -34.49 -10.78 -17.80
C GLY A 137 -33.62 -11.27 -16.63
N ILE A 138 -33.16 -12.52 -16.75
CA ILE A 138 -32.28 -13.22 -15.80
C ILE A 138 -30.94 -13.64 -16.42
N ASN A 139 -30.60 -13.03 -17.56
CA ASN A 139 -29.28 -13.10 -18.17
C ASN A 139 -28.64 -11.72 -18.11
N VAL A 140 -27.52 -11.60 -17.40
CA VAL A 140 -26.89 -10.30 -17.13
C VAL A 140 -25.63 -10.12 -17.96
N PHE A 141 -25.51 -8.97 -18.62
CA PHE A 141 -24.31 -8.58 -19.36
C PHE A 141 -23.24 -8.01 -18.41
N ALA A 142 -22.80 -8.85 -17.48
CA ALA A 142 -21.79 -8.57 -16.48
C ALA A 142 -21.14 -9.88 -15.97
N PRO A 143 -19.91 -9.84 -15.43
CA PRO A 143 -19.10 -8.64 -15.17
C PRO A 143 -18.28 -8.17 -16.39
N THR A 144 -17.93 -6.89 -16.43
CA THR A 144 -16.85 -6.39 -17.29
C THR A 144 -15.52 -6.77 -16.66
N VAL A 145 -14.70 -7.56 -17.36
CA VAL A 145 -13.41 -8.09 -16.88
C VAL A 145 -12.22 -7.61 -17.69
N ASN A 146 -12.47 -6.69 -18.63
CA ASN A 146 -11.40 -5.93 -19.27
C ASN A 146 -10.60 -5.14 -18.23
N LEU A 147 -9.35 -4.84 -18.55
CA LEU A 147 -8.44 -4.16 -17.62
C LEU A 147 -8.46 -2.65 -17.87
N LEU A 148 -8.28 -1.88 -16.78
CA LEU A 148 -7.84 -0.48 -16.81
C LEU A 148 -6.39 -0.45 -17.31
N ARG A 149 -6.23 -0.60 -18.62
CA ARG A 149 -4.91 -0.59 -19.27
C ARG A 149 -4.38 0.84 -19.40
N HIS A 150 -5.26 1.75 -19.77
CA HIS A 150 -4.93 3.14 -20.05
C HIS A 150 -5.89 4.08 -19.28
N PRO A 151 -5.38 5.12 -18.60
CA PRO A 151 -6.19 5.96 -17.72
C PRO A 151 -7.27 6.77 -18.44
N LEU A 152 -7.12 7.00 -19.75
CA LEU A 152 -8.05 7.81 -20.55
C LEU A 152 -9.32 7.06 -20.98
N TRP A 153 -9.36 5.73 -20.83
CA TRP A 153 -10.50 4.95 -21.30
C TRP A 153 -11.79 5.26 -20.52
N GLY A 154 -12.85 5.64 -21.23
CA GLY A 154 -14.11 6.11 -20.63
C GLY A 154 -14.86 5.09 -19.76
N ARG A 155 -14.60 3.79 -19.99
CA ARG A 155 -15.26 2.68 -19.27
C ARG A 155 -14.41 2.08 -18.15
N ASN A 156 -13.32 2.73 -17.76
CA ASN A 156 -12.46 2.28 -16.66
C ASN A 156 -13.23 1.97 -15.37
N LYS A 157 -14.34 2.68 -15.09
CA LYS A 157 -15.18 2.45 -13.90
C LYS A 157 -15.92 1.10 -13.88
N GLU A 158 -16.08 0.47 -15.04
CA GLU A 158 -16.68 -0.87 -15.18
C GLU A 158 -15.66 -1.99 -14.91
N THR A 159 -14.36 -1.67 -14.85
CA THR A 159 -13.31 -2.69 -14.70
C THR A 159 -13.01 -3.01 -13.24
N TYR A 160 -12.30 -4.10 -12.99
CA TYR A 160 -11.70 -4.39 -11.68
C TYR A 160 -10.27 -3.84 -11.54
N GLY A 161 -9.93 -2.77 -12.28
CA GLY A 161 -8.62 -2.15 -12.25
C GLY A 161 -7.63 -2.72 -13.25
N GLU A 162 -6.34 -2.53 -13.00
CA GLU A 162 -5.28 -2.80 -13.99
C GLU A 162 -4.64 -4.21 -13.86
N ASP A 163 -4.95 -4.93 -12.78
CA ASP A 163 -4.31 -6.21 -12.47
C ASP A 163 -5.16 -7.41 -12.92
N PRO A 164 -4.61 -8.34 -13.74
CA PRO A 164 -5.35 -9.51 -14.20
C PRO A 164 -5.68 -10.52 -13.10
N TYR A 165 -4.84 -10.64 -12.06
CA TYR A 165 -5.08 -11.59 -10.98
C TYR A 165 -6.20 -11.11 -10.05
N LEU A 166 -6.16 -9.84 -9.64
CA LEU A 166 -7.25 -9.19 -8.90
C LEU A 166 -8.56 -9.30 -9.70
N SER A 167 -8.53 -8.92 -10.98
CA SER A 167 -9.71 -8.99 -11.85
C SER A 167 -10.26 -10.41 -11.98
N ALA A 168 -9.38 -11.42 -12.06
CA ALA A 168 -9.78 -12.83 -12.11
C ALA A 168 -10.49 -13.27 -10.82
N GLU A 169 -9.93 -12.99 -9.65
CA GLU A 169 -10.50 -13.40 -8.37
C GLU A 169 -11.85 -12.71 -8.10
N LEU A 170 -11.96 -11.41 -8.42
CA LEU A 170 -13.22 -10.67 -8.27
C LEU A 170 -14.27 -11.06 -9.32
N ALA A 171 -13.85 -11.41 -10.55
CA ALA A 171 -14.77 -11.96 -11.54
C ALA A 171 -15.32 -13.33 -11.12
N ARG A 172 -14.48 -14.21 -10.55
CA ARG A 172 -14.95 -15.47 -9.95
C ARG A 172 -15.97 -15.18 -8.85
N ALA A 173 -15.67 -14.25 -7.94
CA ALA A 173 -16.59 -13.87 -6.86
C ALA A 173 -17.96 -13.40 -7.40
N TYR A 174 -17.93 -12.52 -8.40
CA TYR A 174 -19.15 -11.99 -9.02
C TYR A 174 -19.98 -13.09 -9.67
N VAL A 175 -19.35 -13.94 -10.50
CA VAL A 175 -20.04 -15.03 -11.20
C VAL A 175 -20.66 -16.01 -10.21
N HIS A 176 -19.98 -16.30 -9.09
CA HIS A 176 -20.57 -17.18 -8.08
C HIS A 176 -21.69 -16.53 -7.26
N GLY A 177 -21.57 -15.24 -6.93
CA GLY A 177 -22.62 -14.50 -6.23
C GLY A 177 -23.87 -14.38 -7.08
N ILE A 178 -23.74 -13.90 -8.32
CA ILE A 178 -24.88 -13.70 -9.23
C ILE A 178 -25.58 -15.03 -9.58
N GLY A 179 -24.83 -16.14 -9.64
CA GLY A 179 -25.34 -17.49 -9.87
C GLY A 179 -26.05 -18.11 -8.66
N GLY A 180 -25.92 -17.53 -7.46
CA GLY A 180 -26.55 -18.01 -6.23
C GLY A 180 -25.85 -19.21 -5.59
N TRP A 181 -24.53 -19.33 -5.72
CA TRP A 181 -23.77 -20.46 -5.17
C TRP A 181 -23.14 -20.13 -3.81
N ASN A 182 -23.05 -21.13 -2.93
CA ASN A 182 -22.65 -20.98 -1.53
C ASN A 182 -21.40 -20.11 -1.31
N VAL A 183 -21.46 -19.35 -0.21
CA VAL A 183 -20.35 -18.56 0.33
C VAL A 183 -19.15 -19.45 0.61
N PRO A 184 -17.92 -19.04 0.26
CA PRO A 184 -16.72 -19.74 0.72
C PRO A 184 -16.63 -19.66 2.26
N ASP A 185 -16.57 -20.80 2.94
CA ASP A 185 -16.02 -20.87 4.31
C ASP A 185 -14.56 -20.36 4.26
N ASN A 186 -14.13 -19.60 5.28
CA ASN A 186 -12.77 -19.03 5.43
C ASN A 186 -11.62 -20.06 5.45
N ASP A 187 -11.91 -21.35 5.25
CA ASP A 187 -10.98 -22.47 5.33
C ASP A 187 -10.49 -22.89 3.93
N GLU A 188 -9.18 -22.78 3.67
CA GLU A 188 -8.57 -23.01 2.35
C GLU A 188 -8.83 -24.42 1.78
N ASN A 189 -9.10 -25.40 2.64
CA ASN A 189 -9.47 -26.76 2.21
C ASN A 189 -10.88 -26.84 1.59
N LYS A 190 -11.71 -25.81 1.77
CA LYS A 190 -13.06 -25.67 1.22
C LYS A 190 -13.23 -24.44 0.32
N LEU A 191 -12.16 -23.84 -0.23
CA LEU A 191 -12.25 -22.90 -1.37
C LEU A 191 -12.49 -23.63 -2.72
N HIS A 192 -12.50 -24.96 -2.69
CA HIS A 192 -12.84 -25.84 -3.82
C HIS A 192 -14.25 -25.66 -4.43
N PRO A 193 -15.31 -25.18 -3.74
CA PRO A 193 -16.63 -24.88 -4.29
C PRO A 193 -16.61 -23.74 -5.32
N LEU A 194 -15.71 -22.77 -5.18
CA LEU A 194 -15.47 -21.71 -6.19
C LEU A 194 -14.75 -22.23 -7.45
N ARG A 195 -14.48 -23.54 -7.52
CA ARG A 195 -13.83 -24.21 -8.67
C ARG A 195 -14.68 -25.32 -9.27
N THR A 196 -15.81 -25.66 -8.65
CA THR A 196 -16.76 -26.62 -9.23
C THR A 196 -17.57 -25.91 -10.32
N ASN A 197 -17.27 -26.25 -11.58
CA ASN A 197 -17.99 -25.76 -12.75
C ASN A 197 -19.51 -26.02 -12.58
N ALA A 198 -20.28 -24.93 -12.44
CA ALA A 198 -21.70 -24.93 -12.13
C ALA A 198 -22.62 -25.42 -13.26
N ILE A 199 -22.07 -25.72 -14.44
CA ILE A 199 -22.84 -26.30 -15.56
C ILE A 199 -23.32 -27.73 -15.24
N LYS A 200 -22.94 -28.27 -14.08
CA LYS A 200 -23.47 -29.50 -13.47
C LYS A 200 -24.64 -29.27 -12.49
N GLN A 201 -25.03 -28.03 -12.20
CA GLN A 201 -26.18 -27.72 -11.34
C GLN A 201 -27.49 -27.72 -12.15
N HIS A 202 -28.63 -27.88 -11.46
CA HIS A 202 -29.94 -27.91 -12.12
C HIS A 202 -30.57 -26.53 -12.33
N VAL A 203 -30.48 -25.60 -11.35
CA VAL A 203 -31.01 -24.23 -11.48
C VAL A 203 -30.06 -23.20 -10.82
N ILE A 204 -29.76 -22.11 -11.51
CA ILE A 204 -28.97 -20.95 -11.04
C ILE A 204 -29.86 -19.73 -10.84
N LEU A 205 -29.41 -18.78 -10.01
CA LEU A 205 -30.16 -17.56 -9.68
C LEU A 205 -30.31 -16.63 -10.90
N VAL A 206 -29.18 -16.24 -11.51
CA VAL A 206 -29.07 -15.40 -12.70
C VAL A 206 -27.83 -15.82 -13.51
N GLY A 207 -27.94 -15.84 -14.84
CA GLY A 207 -26.84 -16.17 -15.74
C GLY A 207 -25.88 -15.01 -15.98
N ALA A 208 -24.59 -15.19 -15.67
CA ALA A 208 -23.54 -14.20 -15.92
C ALA A 208 -22.97 -14.26 -17.35
N ASN A 209 -22.57 -13.10 -17.89
CA ASN A 209 -21.88 -12.99 -19.18
C ASN A 209 -20.62 -12.14 -19.06
N CYS A 210 -19.46 -12.80 -19.16
CA CYS A 210 -18.17 -12.12 -19.12
C CYS A 210 -18.02 -11.21 -20.35
N LYS A 211 -17.60 -9.95 -20.17
CA LYS A 211 -17.43 -9.03 -21.30
C LYS A 211 -16.22 -8.12 -21.16
N HIS A 212 -15.66 -7.62 -22.26
CA HIS A 212 -15.94 -7.88 -23.67
C HIS A 212 -14.75 -8.64 -24.27
N TYR A 213 -15.02 -9.85 -24.75
CA TYR A 213 -14.04 -10.83 -25.18
C TYR A 213 -13.55 -10.53 -26.62
N ALA A 214 -12.30 -10.16 -26.83
CA ALA A 214 -11.24 -9.94 -25.84
C ALA A 214 -10.54 -8.60 -26.04
N ALA A 215 -9.77 -8.19 -25.03
CA ALA A 215 -8.92 -7.02 -25.07
C ALA A 215 -9.64 -5.71 -25.48
N HIS A 216 -10.90 -5.55 -25.07
CA HIS A 216 -11.60 -4.27 -25.21
C HIS A 216 -11.25 -3.34 -24.04
N SER A 217 -10.07 -2.72 -24.09
CA SER A 217 -9.52 -1.87 -23.01
C SER A 217 -9.19 -0.46 -23.50
N GLY A 218 -10.13 0.11 -24.27
CA GLY A 218 -10.03 1.43 -24.91
C GLY A 218 -9.20 1.44 -26.20
N PRO A 219 -9.40 2.42 -27.10
CA PRO A 219 -10.33 3.53 -26.97
C PRO A 219 -11.78 3.13 -27.25
N ASP A 220 -12.69 3.87 -26.64
CA ASP A 220 -14.14 3.84 -26.85
C ASP A 220 -14.55 4.71 -28.06
N ASN A 221 -14.07 5.95 -28.12
CA ASN A 221 -14.36 6.92 -29.17
C ASN A 221 -13.21 7.87 -29.52
N TYR A 222 -12.17 7.98 -28.69
CA TYR A 222 -11.03 8.87 -28.94
C TYR A 222 -9.69 8.18 -28.67
N PRO A 223 -8.72 8.22 -29.62
CA PRO A 223 -8.73 8.97 -30.87
C PRO A 223 -9.49 8.28 -32.01
N VAL A 224 -9.94 7.04 -31.81
CA VAL A 224 -10.63 6.23 -32.81
C VAL A 224 -11.82 5.50 -32.20
N SER A 225 -12.84 5.20 -33.00
CA SER A 225 -14.04 4.54 -32.51
C SER A 225 -13.80 3.07 -32.21
N ARG A 226 -14.30 2.60 -31.05
CA ARG A 226 -14.33 1.17 -30.70
C ARG A 226 -15.04 0.29 -31.72
N LEU A 227 -15.97 0.87 -32.49
CA LEU A 227 -16.81 0.17 -33.44
C LEU A 227 -16.04 -0.30 -34.69
N SER A 228 -14.81 0.18 -34.88
CA SER A 228 -13.92 -0.19 -35.98
C SER A 228 -12.44 -0.29 -35.57
N PHE A 229 -12.14 -0.11 -34.28
CA PHE A 229 -10.77 -0.10 -33.78
C PHE A 229 -10.13 -1.49 -33.86
N GLU A 230 -8.85 -1.54 -34.23
CA GLU A 230 -8.04 -2.74 -34.27
C GLU A 230 -6.92 -2.67 -33.24
N ALA A 231 -6.90 -3.64 -32.33
CA ALA A 231 -5.84 -3.84 -31.36
C ALA A 231 -4.80 -4.81 -31.94
N ASP A 232 -3.58 -4.32 -32.15
CA ASP A 232 -2.40 -5.17 -32.42
C ASP A 232 -1.74 -5.55 -31.10
N ILE A 233 -1.82 -6.83 -30.75
CA ILE A 233 -1.46 -7.38 -29.45
C ILE A 233 -0.46 -8.53 -29.63
N PRO A 234 0.75 -8.42 -29.07
CA PRO A 234 1.67 -9.54 -29.00
C PRO A 234 1.03 -10.73 -28.26
N GLU A 235 1.25 -11.95 -28.76
CA GLU A 235 0.59 -13.13 -28.19
C GLU A 235 0.92 -13.34 -26.71
N HIS A 236 2.14 -13.01 -26.27
CA HIS A 236 2.52 -13.09 -24.87
C HIS A 236 1.67 -12.18 -23.97
N ASP A 237 1.33 -10.97 -24.43
CA ASP A 237 0.47 -10.05 -23.69
C ASP A 237 -0.98 -10.55 -23.63
N MET A 238 -1.45 -11.21 -24.70
CA MET A 238 -2.75 -11.91 -24.67
C MET A 238 -2.81 -12.94 -23.55
N TRP A 239 -1.80 -13.81 -23.45
CA TRP A 239 -1.78 -14.88 -22.43
C TRP A 239 -1.50 -14.39 -21.01
N MET A 240 -0.62 -13.41 -20.83
CA MET A 240 -0.19 -12.95 -19.50
C MET A 240 -1.01 -11.79 -18.93
N THR A 241 -1.79 -11.10 -19.76
CA THR A 241 -2.51 -9.88 -19.37
C THR A 241 -3.98 -9.93 -19.72
N TYR A 242 -4.37 -10.13 -20.98
CA TYR A 242 -5.78 -9.96 -21.39
C TYR A 242 -6.67 -11.18 -21.16
N PHE A 243 -6.14 -12.39 -21.28
CA PHE A 243 -6.92 -13.62 -21.10
C PHE A 243 -7.17 -14.08 -19.65
N PRO A 244 -6.28 -13.87 -18.66
CA PRO A 244 -6.44 -14.45 -17.33
C PRO A 244 -7.80 -14.20 -16.68
N ALA A 245 -8.31 -12.96 -16.72
CA ALA A 245 -9.59 -12.60 -16.12
C ALA A 245 -10.80 -13.22 -16.86
N PHE A 246 -10.77 -13.27 -18.20
CA PHE A 246 -11.80 -13.96 -18.99
C PHE A 246 -11.82 -15.46 -18.72
N ARG A 247 -10.65 -16.09 -18.71
CA ARG A 247 -10.52 -17.53 -18.40
C ARG A 247 -11.09 -17.82 -17.02
N ALA A 248 -10.73 -17.02 -16.02
CA ALA A 248 -11.24 -17.18 -14.66
C ALA A 248 -12.76 -16.98 -14.55
N CYS A 249 -13.30 -15.97 -15.22
CA CYS A 249 -14.74 -15.69 -15.28
C CYS A 249 -15.53 -16.85 -15.92
N MET A 250 -15.02 -17.42 -17.01
CA MET A 250 -15.64 -18.58 -17.69
C MET A 250 -15.50 -19.86 -16.86
N GLU A 251 -14.33 -20.12 -16.28
CA GLU A 251 -14.10 -21.29 -15.40
C GLU A 251 -14.97 -21.23 -14.14
N ALA A 252 -15.37 -20.04 -13.68
CA ALA A 252 -16.30 -19.86 -12.57
C ALA A 252 -17.73 -20.29 -12.90
N GLY A 253 -18.07 -20.51 -14.18
CA GLY A 253 -19.40 -20.94 -14.61
C GLY A 253 -20.27 -19.83 -15.18
N ALA A 254 -19.69 -18.76 -15.74
CA ALA A 254 -20.45 -17.85 -16.58
C ALA A 254 -21.14 -18.64 -17.70
N VAL A 255 -22.41 -18.32 -17.97
CA VAL A 255 -23.22 -19.04 -18.96
C VAL A 255 -22.99 -18.53 -20.38
N GLY A 256 -22.52 -17.29 -20.50
CA GLY A 256 -22.16 -16.67 -21.77
C GLY A 256 -20.92 -15.78 -21.70
N VAL A 257 -20.44 -15.39 -22.87
CA VAL A 257 -19.39 -14.38 -23.06
C VAL A 257 -19.80 -13.45 -24.18
N MET A 258 -19.59 -12.16 -24.00
CA MET A 258 -19.87 -11.17 -25.04
C MET A 258 -18.62 -10.91 -25.88
N CYS A 259 -18.67 -11.14 -27.20
CA CYS A 259 -17.56 -10.78 -28.08
C CYS A 259 -17.53 -9.26 -28.34
N ALA A 260 -16.34 -8.68 -28.33
CA ALA A 260 -16.15 -7.23 -28.41
C ALA A 260 -16.39 -6.65 -29.81
N TYR A 261 -16.57 -5.33 -29.88
CA TYR A 261 -16.58 -4.58 -31.14
C TYR A 261 -15.25 -4.60 -31.88
N SER A 262 -14.15 -4.43 -31.13
CA SER A 262 -12.81 -4.20 -31.68
C SER A 262 -12.26 -5.43 -32.38
N ALA A 263 -11.39 -5.21 -33.37
CA ALA A 263 -10.56 -6.25 -33.96
C ALA A 263 -9.34 -6.55 -33.10
N VAL A 264 -8.87 -7.79 -33.17
CA VAL A 264 -7.61 -8.23 -32.56
C VAL A 264 -6.78 -8.86 -33.67
N ASN A 265 -5.58 -8.31 -33.90
CA ASN A 265 -4.60 -8.77 -34.88
C ASN A 265 -5.22 -9.02 -36.28
N GLY A 266 -5.87 -8.00 -36.84
CA GLY A 266 -6.44 -8.03 -38.19
C GLY A 266 -7.85 -8.60 -38.33
N THR A 267 -8.52 -9.04 -37.26
CA THR A 267 -9.87 -9.64 -37.39
C THR A 267 -10.82 -9.18 -36.27
N PRO A 268 -12.03 -8.65 -36.60
CA PRO A 268 -13.04 -8.27 -35.60
C PRO A 268 -13.35 -9.40 -34.62
N ALA A 269 -13.43 -9.11 -33.32
CA ALA A 269 -13.45 -10.15 -32.29
C ALA A 269 -14.60 -11.16 -32.44
N CYS A 270 -15.79 -10.72 -32.87
CA CYS A 270 -16.94 -11.59 -33.12
C CYS A 270 -16.80 -12.53 -34.34
N VAL A 271 -15.81 -12.34 -35.21
CA VAL A 271 -15.52 -13.27 -36.33
C VAL A 271 -14.10 -13.84 -36.25
N ASN A 272 -13.40 -13.62 -35.13
CA ASN A 272 -12.03 -14.06 -34.96
C ASN A 272 -11.99 -15.53 -34.50
N ASN A 273 -11.73 -16.43 -35.45
CA ASN A 273 -11.68 -17.87 -35.19
C ASN A 273 -10.51 -18.30 -34.28
N TRP A 274 -9.45 -17.50 -34.15
CA TRP A 274 -8.42 -17.76 -33.14
C TRP A 274 -8.98 -17.52 -31.73
N LEU A 275 -9.69 -16.42 -31.51
CA LEU A 275 -10.33 -16.13 -30.21
C LEU A 275 -11.45 -17.12 -29.87
N LEU A 276 -12.42 -17.30 -30.78
CA LEU A 276 -13.64 -18.06 -30.52
C LEU A 276 -13.46 -19.56 -30.79
N GLY A 277 -13.00 -19.95 -31.98
CA GLY A 277 -12.81 -21.36 -32.30
C GLY A 277 -11.62 -22.02 -31.59
N THR A 278 -10.48 -21.34 -31.56
CA THR A 278 -9.22 -21.94 -31.07
C THR A 278 -9.03 -21.78 -29.57
N VAL A 279 -9.04 -20.55 -29.05
CA VAL A 279 -8.82 -20.29 -27.62
C VAL A 279 -10.05 -20.72 -26.80
N LEU A 280 -11.22 -20.16 -27.11
CA LEU A 280 -12.43 -20.38 -26.30
C LEU A 280 -12.94 -21.82 -26.39
N ARG A 281 -13.17 -22.36 -27.61
CA ARG A 281 -13.74 -23.70 -27.81
C ARG A 281 -12.72 -24.84 -27.70
N LYS A 282 -11.57 -24.77 -28.37
CA LYS A 282 -10.60 -25.89 -28.35
C LYS A 282 -9.72 -25.90 -27.11
N LYS A 283 -9.13 -24.76 -26.73
CA LYS A 283 -8.15 -24.68 -25.64
C LYS A 283 -8.80 -24.61 -24.26
N TRP A 284 -9.81 -23.75 -24.07
CA TRP A 284 -10.53 -23.63 -22.79
C TRP A 284 -11.74 -24.54 -22.67
N LYS A 285 -12.20 -25.13 -23.78
CA LYS A 285 -13.37 -26.02 -23.80
C LYS A 285 -14.61 -25.38 -23.16
N TYR A 286 -14.76 -24.07 -23.36
CA TYR A 286 -15.85 -23.32 -22.78
C TYR A 286 -17.18 -23.75 -23.43
N PRO A 287 -18.16 -24.23 -22.65
CA PRO A 287 -19.42 -24.77 -23.17
C PRO A 287 -20.54 -23.73 -23.28
N GLY A 288 -20.38 -22.54 -22.70
CA GLY A 288 -21.38 -21.47 -22.73
C GLY A 288 -21.49 -20.76 -24.08
N PHE A 289 -22.51 -19.92 -24.23
CA PHE A 289 -22.77 -19.22 -25.49
C PHE A 289 -21.88 -17.98 -25.67
N VAL A 290 -21.77 -17.51 -26.92
CA VAL A 290 -21.15 -16.25 -27.31
C VAL A 290 -22.26 -15.33 -27.83
N VAL A 291 -22.44 -14.19 -27.20
CA VAL A 291 -23.32 -13.11 -27.66
C VAL A 291 -22.50 -12.00 -28.29
N SER A 292 -22.99 -11.37 -29.35
CA SER A 292 -22.34 -10.18 -29.87
C SER A 292 -22.50 -8.99 -28.92
N ASP A 293 -21.55 -8.06 -28.89
CA ASP A 293 -21.85 -6.72 -28.36
C ASP A 293 -22.93 -6.05 -29.24
N GLU A 294 -23.57 -5.00 -28.73
CA GLU A 294 -24.76 -4.38 -29.32
C GLU A 294 -24.45 -3.79 -30.71
N GLY A 295 -24.88 -4.47 -31.77
CA GLY A 295 -24.65 -4.14 -33.16
C GLY A 295 -23.30 -4.61 -33.72
N ALA A 296 -22.48 -5.34 -32.97
CA ALA A 296 -21.13 -5.73 -33.40
C ALA A 296 -21.12 -6.50 -34.73
N LEU A 297 -22.09 -7.38 -34.98
CA LEU A 297 -22.22 -8.07 -36.27
C LEU A 297 -22.60 -7.10 -37.40
N GLN A 298 -23.52 -6.17 -37.15
CA GLN A 298 -23.94 -5.16 -38.12
C GLN A 298 -22.79 -4.22 -38.48
N PHE A 299 -21.91 -3.94 -37.51
CA PHE A 299 -20.73 -3.11 -37.68
C PHE A 299 -19.61 -3.79 -38.45
N LEU A 300 -19.63 -5.11 -38.65
CA LEU A 300 -18.73 -5.80 -39.58
C LEU A 300 -18.85 -5.23 -41.00
N VAL A 301 -20.07 -4.90 -41.43
CA VAL A 301 -20.35 -4.30 -42.75
C VAL A 301 -20.30 -2.78 -42.69
N LYS A 302 -20.94 -2.18 -41.68
CA LYS A 302 -21.17 -0.73 -41.64
C LYS A 302 -20.02 0.12 -41.10
N LYS A 303 -19.09 -0.47 -40.34
CA LYS A 303 -18.02 0.28 -39.64
C LYS A 303 -16.63 -0.31 -39.93
N HIS A 304 -16.45 -1.61 -39.71
CA HIS A 304 -15.20 -2.32 -40.00
C HIS A 304 -14.96 -2.50 -41.49
N HIS A 305 -16.03 -2.57 -42.31
CA HIS A 305 -15.96 -2.91 -43.73
C HIS A 305 -15.21 -4.24 -44.00
N ALA A 306 -15.27 -5.17 -43.05
CA ALA A 306 -14.67 -6.50 -43.15
C ALA A 306 -15.42 -7.41 -44.12
N TYR A 307 -16.71 -7.14 -44.34
CA TYR A 307 -17.56 -7.86 -45.30
C TYR A 307 -18.42 -6.88 -46.10
N SER A 308 -18.74 -7.25 -47.34
CA SER A 308 -19.52 -6.41 -48.26
C SER A 308 -21.02 -6.61 -48.09
N THR A 309 -21.44 -7.77 -47.59
CA THR A 309 -22.86 -8.14 -47.46
C THR A 309 -23.21 -8.69 -46.07
N LEU A 310 -24.49 -8.62 -45.70
CA LEU A 310 -24.98 -9.21 -44.45
C LEU A 310 -24.86 -10.74 -44.48
N GLN A 311 -25.00 -11.36 -45.65
CA GLN A 311 -24.86 -12.80 -45.83
C GLN A 311 -23.45 -13.28 -45.51
N GLU A 312 -22.42 -12.60 -46.03
CA GLU A 312 -21.02 -12.88 -45.73
C GLU A 312 -20.72 -12.73 -44.23
N ALA A 313 -21.18 -11.64 -43.63
CA ALA A 313 -21.01 -11.38 -42.20
C ALA A 313 -21.69 -12.47 -41.33
N ALA A 314 -22.88 -12.92 -41.72
CA ALA A 314 -23.60 -13.99 -41.02
C ALA A 314 -22.84 -15.33 -41.10
N VAL A 315 -22.37 -15.72 -42.30
CA VAL A 315 -21.56 -16.94 -42.48
C VAL A 315 -20.30 -16.87 -41.63
N ALA A 316 -19.58 -15.74 -41.65
CA ALA A 316 -18.37 -15.57 -40.86
C ALA A 316 -18.60 -15.69 -39.35
N ALA A 317 -19.66 -15.06 -38.83
CA ALA A 317 -20.00 -15.11 -37.41
C ALA A 317 -20.40 -16.53 -36.95
N ILE A 318 -21.17 -17.25 -37.77
CA ILE A 318 -21.56 -18.65 -37.54
C ILE A 318 -20.33 -19.56 -37.52
N LYS A 319 -19.44 -19.44 -38.52
CA LYS A 319 -18.22 -20.26 -38.59
C LYS A 319 -17.24 -19.94 -37.45
N ALA A 320 -17.20 -18.70 -36.97
CA ALA A 320 -16.38 -18.32 -35.82
C ALA A 320 -16.97 -18.81 -34.49
N GLY A 321 -18.29 -19.00 -34.41
CA GLY A 321 -18.98 -19.57 -33.27
C GLY A 321 -19.77 -18.58 -32.40
N VAL A 322 -20.24 -17.48 -32.99
CA VAL A 322 -21.20 -16.57 -32.33
C VAL A 322 -22.58 -17.26 -32.31
N ASN A 323 -23.20 -17.30 -31.13
CA ASN A 323 -24.43 -18.03 -30.90
C ASN A 323 -25.67 -17.14 -31.04
N ILE A 324 -25.58 -15.87 -30.63
CA ILE A 324 -26.72 -14.94 -30.64
C ILE A 324 -26.28 -13.51 -30.99
N GLU A 325 -27.06 -12.86 -31.85
CA GLU A 325 -26.87 -11.46 -32.23
C GLU A 325 -27.63 -10.54 -31.27
N ASN A 326 -26.90 -9.61 -30.66
CA ASN A 326 -27.45 -8.45 -29.95
C ASN A 326 -27.49 -7.29 -30.95
N ALA A 327 -28.58 -7.12 -31.70
CA ALA A 327 -28.68 -6.11 -32.75
C ALA A 327 -29.13 -4.73 -32.22
N VAL A 328 -28.67 -3.64 -32.86
CA VAL A 328 -29.23 -2.29 -32.67
C VAL A 328 -30.52 -2.12 -33.48
N PRO A 329 -31.55 -1.43 -32.96
CA PRO A 329 -32.88 -1.34 -33.57
C PRO A 329 -32.90 -0.64 -34.94
N ASN A 330 -31.97 0.29 -35.18
CA ASN A 330 -31.96 1.14 -36.39
C ASN A 330 -31.15 0.55 -37.56
N SER A 331 -30.89 -0.75 -37.54
CA SER A 331 -30.14 -1.44 -38.60
C SER A 331 -30.71 -2.83 -38.84
N VAL A 332 -30.60 -3.34 -40.07
CA VAL A 332 -31.03 -4.71 -40.40
C VAL A 332 -30.16 -5.71 -39.64
N ASN A 333 -30.81 -6.65 -38.99
CA ASN A 333 -30.21 -7.74 -38.21
C ASN A 333 -29.43 -8.70 -39.14
N VAL A 334 -28.18 -9.03 -38.82
CA VAL A 334 -27.33 -9.88 -39.67
C VAL A 334 -27.87 -11.32 -39.73
N TYR A 335 -28.34 -11.85 -38.61
CA TYR A 335 -28.87 -13.20 -38.48
C TYR A 335 -30.29 -13.37 -39.07
N SER A 336 -30.90 -12.28 -39.56
CA SER A 336 -32.09 -12.39 -40.44
C SER A 336 -31.83 -13.24 -41.70
N GLN A 337 -30.56 -13.43 -42.08
CA GLN A 337 -30.15 -14.17 -43.28
C GLN A 337 -30.04 -15.70 -43.05
N LEU A 338 -30.10 -16.20 -41.82
CA LEU A 338 -29.75 -17.60 -41.51
C LEU A 338 -30.64 -18.63 -42.23
N VAL A 339 -31.95 -18.39 -42.34
CA VAL A 339 -32.86 -19.30 -43.06
C VAL A 339 -32.49 -19.37 -44.55
N ASN A 340 -32.21 -18.23 -45.18
CA ASN A 340 -31.83 -18.19 -46.59
C ASN A 340 -30.48 -18.87 -46.83
N LEU A 341 -29.50 -18.64 -45.94
CA LEU A 341 -28.18 -19.26 -46.02
C LEU A 341 -28.21 -20.77 -45.80
N THR A 342 -29.17 -21.27 -45.03
CA THR A 342 -29.39 -22.71 -44.85
C THR A 342 -29.99 -23.32 -46.11
N LYS A 343 -31.00 -22.66 -46.70
CA LYS A 343 -31.61 -23.09 -47.98
C LYS A 343 -30.63 -23.09 -49.14
N SER A 344 -29.68 -22.16 -49.17
CA SER A 344 -28.64 -22.10 -50.21
C SER A 344 -27.46 -23.06 -49.98
N GLY A 345 -27.41 -23.75 -48.82
CA GLY A 345 -26.33 -24.69 -48.47
C GLY A 345 -25.03 -24.02 -47.99
N ASN A 346 -25.02 -22.71 -47.76
CA ASN A 346 -23.86 -21.99 -47.23
C ASN A 346 -23.61 -22.30 -45.74
N ILE A 347 -24.67 -22.61 -45.00
CA ILE A 347 -24.66 -23.06 -43.61
C ILE A 347 -25.48 -24.36 -43.53
N THR A 348 -25.02 -25.33 -42.76
CA THR A 348 -25.74 -26.60 -42.56
C THR A 348 -26.72 -26.51 -41.37
N GLU A 349 -27.77 -27.33 -41.38
CA GLU A 349 -28.69 -27.42 -40.24
C GLU A 349 -27.98 -27.83 -38.95
N ASP A 350 -27.02 -28.75 -39.03
CA ASP A 350 -26.23 -29.20 -37.88
C ASP A 350 -25.38 -28.08 -37.28
N GLU A 351 -24.86 -27.16 -38.11
CA GLU A 351 -24.14 -25.98 -37.61
C GLU A 351 -25.05 -25.07 -36.77
N LEU A 352 -26.29 -24.80 -37.25
CA LEU A 352 -27.26 -24.01 -36.49
C LEU A 352 -27.71 -24.71 -35.21
N ARG A 353 -28.01 -26.01 -35.27
CA ARG A 353 -28.39 -26.81 -34.09
C ARG A 353 -27.29 -26.85 -33.04
N ASN A 354 -26.03 -26.96 -33.47
CA ASN A 354 -24.89 -26.91 -32.55
C ASN A 354 -24.70 -25.53 -31.92
N LEU A 355 -24.96 -24.44 -32.65
CA LEU A 355 -24.84 -23.08 -32.13
C LEU A 355 -26.00 -22.63 -31.26
N VAL A 356 -27.21 -23.13 -31.45
CA VAL A 356 -28.34 -22.77 -30.57
C VAL A 356 -28.30 -23.56 -29.25
N ARG A 357 -27.61 -24.70 -29.22
CA ARG A 357 -27.52 -25.61 -28.06
C ARG A 357 -27.07 -24.91 -26.76
N PRO A 358 -26.03 -24.07 -26.74
CA PRO A 358 -25.63 -23.32 -25.54
C PRO A 358 -26.64 -22.27 -25.07
N LEU A 359 -27.48 -21.72 -25.97
CA LEU A 359 -28.53 -20.75 -25.60
C LEU A 359 -29.62 -21.44 -24.77
N PHE A 360 -30.10 -22.59 -25.24
CA PHE A 360 -31.09 -23.37 -24.50
C PHE A 360 -30.51 -24.03 -23.24
N LEU A 361 -29.21 -24.37 -23.23
CA LEU A 361 -28.54 -24.77 -22.00
C LEU A 361 -28.62 -23.66 -20.94
N ALA A 362 -28.33 -22.41 -21.29
CA ALA A 362 -28.45 -21.28 -20.37
C ALA A 362 -29.88 -21.13 -19.83
N ARG A 363 -30.90 -21.19 -20.69
CA ARG A 363 -32.32 -21.11 -20.29
C ARG A 363 -32.75 -22.26 -19.37
N ILE A 364 -32.25 -23.48 -19.59
CA ILE A 364 -32.48 -24.62 -18.69
C ILE A 364 -31.85 -24.34 -17.32
N LEU A 365 -30.58 -23.92 -17.30
CA LEU A 365 -29.83 -23.62 -16.07
C LEU A 365 -30.47 -22.48 -15.30
N GLU A 366 -31.00 -21.46 -15.97
CA GLU A 366 -31.68 -20.35 -15.32
C GLU A 366 -33.09 -20.72 -14.83
N GLY A 367 -33.56 -21.94 -15.07
CA GLY A 367 -34.85 -22.44 -14.59
C GLY A 367 -36.06 -21.98 -15.41
N GLU A 368 -35.87 -21.30 -16.54
CA GLU A 368 -36.97 -20.79 -17.37
C GLU A 368 -37.79 -21.93 -17.99
N LEU A 369 -37.15 -23.04 -18.34
CA LEU A 369 -37.79 -24.26 -18.86
C LEU A 369 -38.12 -25.28 -17.76
N SER A 370 -38.29 -24.82 -16.53
CA SER A 370 -38.62 -25.66 -15.36
C SER A 370 -39.98 -25.27 -14.76
N SER A 371 -40.63 -26.21 -14.07
CA SER A 371 -41.88 -25.90 -13.35
C SER A 371 -41.60 -24.99 -12.14
N PRO A 372 -42.50 -24.04 -11.80
CA PRO A 372 -42.30 -23.12 -10.68
C PRO A 372 -42.09 -23.81 -9.32
N GLN A 373 -42.60 -25.03 -9.14
CA GLN A 373 -42.45 -25.80 -7.90
C GLN A 373 -41.02 -26.34 -7.70
N MET A 374 -40.23 -26.44 -8.77
CA MET A 374 -38.88 -27.01 -8.78
C MET A 374 -37.80 -25.93 -8.96
N ASP A 375 -38.20 -24.69 -9.25
CA ASP A 375 -37.33 -23.53 -9.22
C ASP A 375 -37.25 -22.98 -7.78
N PRO A 376 -36.11 -23.13 -7.08
CA PRO A 376 -35.97 -22.69 -5.70
C PRO A 376 -36.15 -21.18 -5.53
N TYR A 377 -36.06 -20.39 -6.60
CA TYR A 377 -36.13 -18.94 -6.56
C TYR A 377 -37.48 -18.38 -7.04
N ALA A 378 -38.44 -19.22 -7.45
CA ALA A 378 -39.73 -18.78 -8.02
C ALA A 378 -40.63 -18.00 -7.03
N HIS A 379 -40.35 -18.11 -5.73
CA HIS A 379 -41.07 -17.45 -4.66
C HIS A 379 -40.64 -15.99 -4.41
N LEU A 380 -39.48 -15.56 -4.94
CA LEU A 380 -38.95 -14.21 -4.73
C LEU A 380 -39.83 -13.14 -5.39
N LEU A 381 -40.13 -12.05 -4.67
CA LEU A 381 -40.96 -10.94 -5.12
C LEU A 381 -40.26 -9.57 -4.93
N PRO A 382 -40.45 -8.60 -5.85
CA PRO A 382 -39.73 -7.33 -5.81
C PRO A 382 -39.92 -6.53 -4.52
N ASN A 383 -41.13 -6.48 -3.98
CA ASN A 383 -41.46 -5.72 -2.77
C ASN A 383 -40.72 -6.20 -1.51
N ALA A 384 -40.25 -7.46 -1.49
CA ALA A 384 -39.50 -8.02 -0.37
C ALA A 384 -37.98 -7.79 -0.50
N VAL A 385 -37.47 -7.66 -1.73
CA VAL A 385 -36.03 -7.79 -1.99
C VAL A 385 -35.43 -6.54 -2.65
N VAL A 386 -36.10 -5.96 -3.65
CA VAL A 386 -35.60 -4.82 -4.43
C VAL A 386 -35.45 -3.61 -3.53
N ASN A 387 -34.23 -3.05 -3.50
CA ASN A 387 -33.93 -1.89 -2.68
C ASN A 387 -34.31 -2.10 -1.21
N SER A 388 -34.19 -3.33 -0.67
CA SER A 388 -34.54 -3.63 0.72
C SER A 388 -33.61 -2.91 1.71
N ALA A 389 -34.05 -2.73 2.95
CA ALA A 389 -33.21 -2.12 4.00
C ALA A 389 -31.87 -2.85 4.17
N LYS A 390 -31.86 -4.18 4.00
CA LYS A 390 -30.66 -5.03 4.06
C LYS A 390 -29.70 -4.72 2.92
N HIS A 391 -30.21 -4.61 1.68
CA HIS A 391 -29.38 -4.31 0.53
C HIS A 391 -28.82 -2.87 0.58
N ARG A 392 -29.63 -1.89 1.01
CA ARG A 392 -29.15 -0.51 1.25
C ARG A 392 -28.05 -0.44 2.31
N TYR A 393 -28.17 -1.24 3.37
CA TYR A 393 -27.13 -1.32 4.39
C TYR A 393 -25.83 -1.94 3.84
N LEU A 394 -25.92 -3.02 3.06
CA LEU A 394 -24.76 -3.58 2.37
C LEU A 394 -24.12 -2.58 1.40
N ALA A 395 -24.92 -1.84 0.65
CA ALA A 395 -24.43 -0.80 -0.23
C ALA A 395 -23.64 0.26 0.55
N MET A 396 -24.12 0.66 1.73
CA MET A 396 -23.41 1.61 2.60
C MET A 396 -22.10 1.03 3.15
N VAL A 397 -22.10 -0.19 3.67
CA VAL A 397 -20.90 -0.84 4.22
C VAL A 397 -19.85 -1.07 3.14
N THR A 398 -20.26 -1.61 1.99
CA THR A 398 -19.34 -1.85 0.87
C THR A 398 -18.79 -0.55 0.31
N ALA A 399 -19.57 0.52 0.24
CA ALA A 399 -19.05 1.84 -0.12
C ALA A 399 -17.95 2.33 0.83
N ALA A 400 -18.16 2.25 2.14
CA ALA A 400 -17.15 2.61 3.14
C ALA A 400 -15.83 1.85 2.95
N LYS A 401 -15.93 0.54 2.66
CA LYS A 401 -14.77 -0.35 2.45
C LYS A 401 -13.99 -0.08 1.15
N THR A 402 -14.47 0.82 0.30
CA THR A 402 -13.89 1.13 -1.02
C THR A 402 -13.25 2.52 -1.11
N MET A 403 -13.44 3.39 -0.11
CA MET A 403 -12.81 4.72 -0.07
C MET A 403 -11.32 4.61 0.26
N VAL A 404 -10.46 5.10 -0.64
CA VAL A 404 -9.00 5.03 -0.47
C VAL A 404 -8.48 6.33 0.11
N LEU A 405 -7.93 6.28 1.33
CA LEU A 405 -7.26 7.41 1.96
C LEU A 405 -5.86 7.58 1.33
N LEU A 406 -5.64 8.67 0.60
CA LEU A 406 -4.39 8.93 -0.11
C LEU A 406 -3.39 9.76 0.72
N LYS A 407 -3.91 10.68 1.52
CA LYS A 407 -3.14 11.60 2.38
C LYS A 407 -3.93 11.81 3.68
N ASN A 408 -3.23 11.84 4.81
CA ASN A 408 -3.79 12.18 6.12
C ASN A 408 -2.73 12.84 7.01
N SER A 409 -2.43 14.10 6.73
CA SER A 409 -1.42 14.89 7.43
C SER A 409 -1.85 15.15 8.87
N GLU A 410 -0.88 15.15 9.80
CA GLU A 410 -1.10 15.48 11.22
C GLU A 410 -2.15 14.61 11.92
N GLU A 411 -2.45 13.43 11.37
CA GLU A 411 -3.53 12.56 11.85
C GLU A 411 -4.87 13.32 11.98
N PHE A 412 -5.12 14.23 11.03
CA PHE A 412 -6.29 15.11 11.04
C PHE A 412 -7.61 14.32 11.06
N LEU A 413 -7.66 13.21 10.32
CA LEU A 413 -8.75 12.24 10.42
C LEU A 413 -8.36 11.03 11.29
N PRO A 414 -9.31 10.47 12.06
CA PRO A 414 -10.71 10.92 12.17
C PRO A 414 -10.84 12.24 12.94
N LEU A 415 -11.91 13.01 12.70
CA LEU A 415 -12.14 14.30 13.36
C LEU A 415 -12.32 14.11 14.88
N LYS A 416 -11.44 14.75 15.69
CA LYS A 416 -11.36 14.62 17.16
C LYS A 416 -11.91 15.85 17.93
N THR A 417 -12.95 16.51 17.44
CA THR A 417 -13.46 17.75 18.07
C THR A 417 -14.50 17.49 19.17
N LYS A 418 -14.59 18.42 20.14
CA LYS A 418 -15.60 18.38 21.21
C LYS A 418 -16.98 18.60 20.61
N ARG A 419 -17.95 17.79 21.04
CA ARG A 419 -19.31 17.84 20.50
C ARG A 419 -20.19 18.83 21.23
N ASP A 420 -21.10 19.42 20.48
CA ASP A 420 -22.22 20.18 21.02
C ASP A 420 -23.33 19.24 21.58
N PRO A 421 -24.38 19.79 22.23
CA PRO A 421 -25.50 18.99 22.77
C PRO A 421 -26.30 18.20 21.74
N TYR A 422 -26.19 18.53 20.45
CA TYR A 422 -26.83 17.83 19.33
C TYR A 422 -25.87 16.80 18.68
N GLY A 423 -24.66 16.65 19.24
CA GLY A 423 -23.64 15.71 18.80
C GLY A 423 -22.83 16.18 17.58
N ARG A 424 -22.95 17.45 17.19
CA ARG A 424 -22.20 18.07 16.08
C ARG A 424 -20.81 18.45 16.55
N SER A 425 -19.85 18.37 15.63
CA SER A 425 -18.42 18.42 15.90
C SER A 425 -17.76 19.70 15.32
N LEU A 426 -18.48 20.43 14.48
CA LEU A 426 -18.04 21.62 13.75
C LEU A 426 -19.14 22.68 13.83
N LYS A 427 -18.76 23.96 13.85
CA LYS A 427 -19.69 25.10 13.76
C LYS A 427 -20.09 25.35 12.32
N HIS A 428 -19.11 25.38 11.42
CA HIS A 428 -19.37 25.71 10.02
C HIS A 428 -18.44 24.98 9.06
N VAL A 429 -19.04 24.31 8.08
CA VAL A 429 -18.35 23.65 6.96
C VAL A 429 -18.64 24.39 5.66
N ALA A 430 -17.59 24.71 4.91
CA ALA A 430 -17.70 25.13 3.52
C ALA A 430 -17.54 23.92 2.60
N LEU A 431 -18.49 23.71 1.69
CA LEU A 431 -18.48 22.60 0.73
C LEU A 431 -18.50 23.15 -0.70
N LEU A 432 -17.47 22.82 -1.49
CA LEU A 432 -17.25 23.41 -2.81
C LEU A 432 -16.98 22.33 -3.87
N GLY A 433 -17.40 22.58 -5.10
CA GLY A 433 -17.04 21.77 -6.28
C GLY A 433 -18.19 20.94 -6.84
N PRO A 434 -18.03 20.35 -8.04
CA PRO A 434 -19.12 19.87 -8.91
C PRO A 434 -20.02 18.79 -8.34
N PHE A 435 -19.66 18.19 -7.21
CA PHE A 435 -20.38 17.07 -6.59
C PHE A 435 -20.81 17.36 -5.14
N SER A 436 -21.01 18.64 -4.83
CA SER A 436 -21.33 19.10 -3.47
C SER A 436 -22.79 18.82 -3.09
N THR A 437 -23.72 19.22 -3.96
CA THR A 437 -25.17 19.09 -3.77
C THR A 437 -25.81 18.13 -4.78
N ASN A 438 -25.23 18.01 -5.98
CA ASN A 438 -25.68 17.06 -7.00
C ASN A 438 -24.71 15.89 -7.19
N ILE A 439 -25.16 14.68 -6.83
CA ILE A 439 -24.35 13.46 -6.91
C ILE A 439 -24.77 12.51 -8.03
N THR A 440 -25.68 12.92 -8.91
CA THR A 440 -26.28 12.05 -9.95
C THR A 440 -25.23 11.48 -10.90
N GLU A 441 -24.16 12.22 -11.15
CA GLU A 441 -23.04 11.77 -11.98
C GLU A 441 -22.19 10.67 -11.33
N LEU A 442 -22.30 10.46 -10.01
CA LEU A 442 -21.45 9.58 -9.23
C LEU A 442 -22.02 8.16 -9.05
N LEU A 443 -23.25 7.91 -9.51
CA LEU A 443 -23.98 6.64 -9.30
C LEU A 443 -23.59 5.51 -10.27
N GLY A 444 -22.48 5.65 -11.00
CA GLY A 444 -21.98 4.64 -11.94
C GLY A 444 -22.74 4.52 -13.27
N SER A 445 -22.20 3.72 -14.20
CA SER A 445 -22.84 3.47 -15.51
C SER A 445 -24.10 2.63 -15.40
N TYR A 446 -24.95 2.75 -16.43
CA TYR A 446 -26.19 1.99 -16.56
C TYR A 446 -27.20 2.21 -15.42
N THR A 447 -27.02 3.23 -14.58
CA THR A 447 -28.01 3.67 -13.59
C THR A 447 -29.04 4.59 -14.26
N THR A 448 -30.24 4.07 -14.51
CA THR A 448 -31.34 4.80 -15.20
C THR A 448 -32.46 5.23 -14.26
N HIS A 449 -32.51 4.68 -13.04
CA HIS A 449 -33.47 5.05 -12.02
C HIS A 449 -32.71 5.45 -10.75
N VAL A 450 -33.04 6.63 -10.22
CA VAL A 450 -32.50 7.14 -8.96
C VAL A 450 -33.71 7.45 -8.10
N ASP A 451 -33.78 6.83 -6.93
CA ASP A 451 -34.82 7.12 -5.95
C ASP A 451 -34.37 8.30 -5.08
N PRO A 452 -35.01 9.48 -5.20
CA PRO A 452 -34.62 10.66 -4.42
C PRO A 452 -34.73 10.42 -2.91
N ALA A 453 -35.65 9.56 -2.46
CA ALA A 453 -35.84 9.27 -1.03
C ALA A 453 -34.68 8.47 -0.43
N ASN A 454 -33.90 7.79 -1.27
CA ASN A 454 -32.77 6.96 -0.88
C ASN A 454 -31.42 7.53 -1.36
N THR A 455 -31.42 8.78 -1.84
CA THR A 455 -30.23 9.48 -2.30
C THR A 455 -29.86 10.56 -1.29
N ILE A 456 -28.66 10.48 -0.73
CA ILE A 456 -28.18 11.41 0.31
C ILE A 456 -26.98 12.18 -0.24
N PRO A 457 -27.18 13.41 -0.72
CA PRO A 457 -26.11 14.34 -1.09
C PRO A 457 -25.18 14.68 0.08
N LEU A 458 -24.01 15.24 -0.24
CA LEU A 458 -22.97 15.49 0.75
C LEU A 458 -23.32 16.67 1.68
N ASP A 459 -23.87 17.76 1.15
CA ASP A 459 -24.36 18.90 1.96
C ASP A 459 -25.38 18.45 3.01
N LYS A 460 -26.36 17.62 2.62
CA LYS A 460 -27.39 17.11 3.52
C LYS A 460 -26.83 16.18 4.59
N ALA A 461 -25.86 15.34 4.24
CA ALA A 461 -25.23 14.46 5.22
C ALA A 461 -24.39 15.25 6.24
N LEU A 462 -23.70 16.30 5.80
CA LEU A 462 -22.84 17.12 6.65
C LEU A 462 -23.62 17.88 7.74
N GLU A 463 -24.94 18.09 7.58
CA GLU A 463 -25.81 18.76 8.59
C GLU A 463 -25.77 18.00 9.94
N LYS A 464 -25.36 16.73 9.90
CA LYS A 464 -25.17 15.86 11.06
C LYS A 464 -23.92 16.17 11.88
N ILE A 465 -22.91 16.81 11.30
CA ILE A 465 -21.62 17.08 11.98
C ILE A 465 -21.31 18.56 12.09
N SER A 466 -22.07 19.44 11.42
CA SER A 466 -21.86 20.88 11.39
C SER A 466 -23.13 21.64 11.78
N GLU A 467 -23.02 22.75 12.51
CA GLU A 467 -24.18 23.60 12.81
C GLU A 467 -24.68 24.36 11.58
N ASN A 468 -23.75 24.86 10.77
CA ASN A 468 -24.02 25.58 9.53
C ASN A 468 -23.23 24.97 8.37
N ILE A 469 -23.81 25.01 7.17
CA ILE A 469 -23.17 24.52 5.95
C ILE A 469 -23.43 25.51 4.84
N THR A 470 -22.35 25.97 4.23
CA THR A 470 -22.44 26.74 3.00
C THR A 470 -21.88 25.87 1.87
N ALA A 471 -22.76 25.41 1.00
CA ALA A 471 -22.43 24.50 -0.10
C ALA A 471 -22.73 25.15 -1.45
N SER A 472 -21.84 24.93 -2.43
CA SER A 472 -22.09 25.27 -3.83
C SER A 472 -21.42 24.27 -4.75
N ASP A 473 -22.11 23.90 -5.83
CA ASP A 473 -21.53 23.02 -6.85
C ASP A 473 -20.38 23.70 -7.61
N ILE A 474 -20.26 25.03 -7.57
CA ILE A 474 -19.25 25.88 -8.24
C ILE A 474 -19.25 25.76 -9.77
N CYS A 475 -19.19 24.55 -10.32
CA CYS A 475 -19.32 24.22 -11.73
C CYS A 475 -20.79 24.02 -12.11
N ILE A 476 -21.29 24.83 -13.05
CA ILE A 476 -22.71 24.85 -13.42
C ILE A 476 -23.14 23.57 -14.18
N ASP A 477 -22.22 22.99 -14.95
CA ASP A 477 -22.44 21.81 -15.80
C ASP A 477 -21.81 20.53 -15.21
N GLY A 478 -21.68 20.47 -13.88
CA GLY A 478 -21.20 19.30 -13.14
C GLY A 478 -19.72 19.00 -13.42
N GLY A 479 -19.41 17.72 -13.60
CA GLY A 479 -18.02 17.26 -13.72
C GLY A 479 -17.24 17.82 -14.93
N LYS A 480 -17.93 18.34 -15.96
CA LYS A 480 -17.27 18.99 -17.11
C LYS A 480 -16.64 20.34 -16.74
N CYS A 481 -17.29 21.09 -15.85
CA CYS A 481 -16.88 22.39 -15.38
C CYS A 481 -16.44 23.36 -16.50
N THR A 482 -17.27 23.51 -17.54
CA THR A 482 -16.96 24.46 -18.63
C THR A 482 -17.19 25.92 -18.23
N MET A 483 -17.98 26.15 -17.18
CA MET A 483 -18.20 27.45 -16.54
C MET A 483 -18.26 27.24 -15.04
N TYR A 484 -17.69 28.17 -14.27
CA TYR A 484 -17.71 28.12 -12.82
C TYR A 484 -17.96 29.50 -12.20
N ASP A 485 -18.51 29.52 -10.98
CA ASP A 485 -18.82 30.73 -10.23
C ASP A 485 -17.67 31.10 -9.28
N GLU A 486 -16.79 32.01 -9.73
CA GLU A 486 -15.65 32.50 -8.95
C GLU A 486 -16.10 33.32 -7.73
N VAL A 487 -17.20 34.08 -7.85
CA VAL A 487 -17.72 34.94 -6.78
C VAL A 487 -18.21 34.07 -5.62
N ALA A 488 -18.91 32.97 -5.92
CA ALA A 488 -19.36 32.03 -4.90
C ALA A 488 -18.19 31.48 -4.06
N ILE A 489 -17.02 31.20 -4.65
CA ILE A 489 -15.86 30.70 -3.90
C ILE A 489 -15.42 31.74 -2.87
N GLN A 490 -15.29 33.00 -3.28
CA GLN A 490 -14.89 34.09 -2.41
C GLN A 490 -15.94 34.33 -1.32
N GLU A 491 -17.22 34.43 -1.68
CA GLU A 491 -18.32 34.64 -0.72
C GLU A 491 -18.41 33.52 0.32
N ILE A 492 -18.22 32.26 -0.08
CA ILE A 492 -18.30 31.11 0.82
C ILE A 492 -17.11 31.09 1.78
N ILE A 493 -15.87 31.18 1.26
CA ILE A 493 -14.66 31.06 2.10
C ILE A 493 -14.48 32.28 3.02
N SER A 494 -15.04 33.43 2.65
CA SER A 494 -14.96 34.67 3.45
C SER A 494 -15.90 34.70 4.65
N GLN A 495 -16.80 33.73 4.80
CA GLN A 495 -17.70 33.66 5.95
C GLN A 495 -16.90 33.42 7.25
N PRO A 496 -17.30 34.07 8.37
CA PRO A 496 -16.66 33.85 9.66
C PRO A 496 -16.89 32.41 10.14
N ASP A 497 -16.09 31.97 11.12
CA ASP A 497 -16.29 30.72 11.86
C ASP A 497 -16.25 29.40 11.06
N ILE A 498 -15.75 29.40 9.80
CA ILE A 498 -15.51 28.15 9.06
C ILE A 498 -14.38 27.34 9.72
N ASP A 499 -14.71 26.12 10.16
CA ASP A 499 -13.80 25.17 10.79
C ASP A 499 -13.14 24.22 9.78
N LEU A 500 -13.81 23.97 8.66
CA LEU A 500 -13.41 22.97 7.67
C LEU A 500 -13.88 23.36 6.27
N VAL A 501 -12.99 23.24 5.28
CA VAL A 501 -13.35 23.30 3.86
C VAL A 501 -13.28 21.89 3.27
N ILE A 502 -14.35 21.47 2.59
CA ILE A 502 -14.39 20.23 1.81
C ILE A 502 -14.49 20.60 0.34
N ILE A 503 -13.56 20.11 -0.47
CA ILE A 503 -13.52 20.34 -1.90
C ILE A 503 -13.79 19.01 -2.61
N THR A 504 -14.77 19.00 -3.51
CA THR A 504 -15.05 17.88 -4.40
C THR A 504 -14.47 18.19 -5.79
N VAL A 505 -13.78 17.23 -6.39
CA VAL A 505 -13.26 17.32 -7.76
C VAL A 505 -13.36 15.96 -8.45
N GLY A 506 -13.25 15.93 -9.78
CA GLY A 506 -13.23 14.67 -10.50
C GLY A 506 -13.80 14.76 -11.90
N THR A 507 -14.31 13.66 -12.41
CA THR A 507 -14.75 13.53 -13.82
C THR A 507 -16.27 13.48 -13.93
N GLY A 508 -16.93 12.64 -13.12
CA GLY A 508 -18.35 12.36 -13.31
C GLY A 508 -18.63 11.62 -14.63
N ARG A 509 -19.87 11.18 -14.85
CA ARG A 509 -20.26 10.47 -16.08
C ARG A 509 -20.27 11.37 -17.30
N ASN A 510 -20.32 12.70 -17.13
CA ASN A 510 -20.33 13.62 -18.25
C ASN A 510 -18.97 13.77 -18.94
N VAL A 511 -17.88 13.40 -18.25
CA VAL A 511 -16.51 13.45 -18.77
C VAL A 511 -16.01 12.07 -19.20
N GLU A 512 -16.29 11.01 -18.43
CA GLU A 512 -15.84 9.66 -18.76
C GLU A 512 -16.97 8.62 -18.66
N ASP A 513 -17.30 8.01 -19.81
CA ASP A 513 -18.32 6.99 -19.94
C ASP A 513 -18.16 6.11 -21.17
N GLU A 514 -19.04 5.14 -21.35
CA GLU A 514 -19.16 4.46 -22.64
C GLU A 514 -19.30 5.48 -23.78
N ALA A 515 -18.52 5.28 -24.85
CA ALA A 515 -18.38 6.22 -25.97
C ALA A 515 -17.84 7.61 -25.59
N ARG A 516 -17.19 7.76 -24.43
CA ARG A 516 -16.64 9.02 -23.92
C ARG A 516 -15.31 8.79 -23.21
N ASP A 517 -14.25 8.63 -23.99
CA ASP A 517 -12.87 8.67 -23.50
C ASP A 517 -12.45 10.08 -23.10
N ARG A 518 -11.55 10.16 -22.14
CA ARG A 518 -10.85 11.40 -21.79
C ARG A 518 -9.76 11.71 -22.81
N HIS A 519 -9.43 12.98 -22.93
CA HIS A 519 -8.35 13.43 -23.82
C HIS A 519 -7.01 13.55 -23.10
N ASP A 520 -7.05 13.80 -21.79
CA ASP A 520 -5.89 13.90 -20.92
C ASP A 520 -6.27 13.53 -19.47
N ILE A 521 -5.29 13.54 -18.58
CA ILE A 521 -5.48 13.24 -17.14
C ILE A 521 -5.71 14.49 -16.29
N ASN A 522 -5.81 15.68 -16.87
CA ASN A 522 -6.05 16.88 -16.08
C ASN A 522 -7.43 16.85 -15.43
N LEU A 523 -7.60 17.67 -14.39
CA LEU A 523 -8.94 17.98 -13.90
C LEU A 523 -9.74 18.67 -15.03
N PRO A 524 -10.99 18.25 -15.31
CA PRO A 524 -11.76 18.76 -16.43
C PRO A 524 -12.10 20.25 -16.31
N GLY A 525 -12.11 20.96 -17.44
CA GLY A 525 -12.55 22.35 -17.51
C GLY A 525 -11.80 23.26 -16.53
N TYR A 526 -12.55 24.10 -15.80
CA TYR A 526 -12.00 25.04 -14.82
C TYR A 526 -11.75 24.43 -13.44
N GLN A 527 -11.89 23.11 -13.26
CA GLN A 527 -11.71 22.48 -11.95
C GLN A 527 -10.32 22.72 -11.34
N LYS A 528 -9.27 22.72 -12.18
CA LYS A 528 -7.90 23.02 -11.73
C LYS A 528 -7.76 24.46 -11.23
N GLN A 529 -8.36 25.42 -11.94
CA GLN A 529 -8.29 26.83 -11.58
C GLN A 529 -8.98 27.07 -10.25
N PHE A 530 -10.24 26.66 -10.10
CA PHE A 530 -10.95 26.88 -8.85
C PHE A 530 -10.32 26.09 -7.68
N LEU A 531 -9.76 24.90 -7.93
CA LEU A 531 -9.06 24.16 -6.88
C LEU A 531 -7.90 25.01 -6.33
N MET A 532 -7.11 25.65 -7.21
CA MET A 532 -6.04 26.55 -6.77
C MET A 532 -6.60 27.75 -5.99
N ASP A 533 -7.64 28.40 -6.52
CA ASP A 533 -8.23 29.59 -5.90
C ASP A 533 -8.81 29.27 -4.51
N ALA A 534 -9.53 28.16 -4.39
CA ALA A 534 -10.08 27.68 -3.13
C ALA A 534 -8.98 27.30 -2.13
N LEU A 535 -7.89 26.67 -2.58
CA LEU A 535 -6.75 26.34 -1.72
C LEU A 535 -6.02 27.60 -1.22
N ASP A 536 -5.81 28.58 -2.10
CA ASP A 536 -5.17 29.86 -1.75
C ASP A 536 -5.99 30.66 -0.75
N LEU A 537 -7.30 30.76 -0.95
CA LEU A 537 -8.21 31.42 -0.02
C LEU A 537 -8.29 30.67 1.31
N ALA A 538 -8.44 29.34 1.30
CA ALA A 538 -8.50 28.53 2.51
C ALA A 538 -7.19 28.59 3.31
N ALA A 539 -6.03 28.70 2.66
CA ALA A 539 -4.74 28.81 3.32
C ALA A 539 -4.44 30.24 3.83
N GLY A 540 -5.33 31.20 3.60
CA GLY A 540 -5.14 32.60 3.95
C GLY A 540 -4.06 33.32 3.14
N ARG A 541 -3.78 32.83 1.91
CA ARG A 541 -2.82 33.44 0.98
C ARG A 541 -3.44 34.60 0.18
N GLY A 542 -4.77 34.73 0.21
CA GLY A 542 -5.53 35.85 -0.35
C GLY A 542 -5.73 37.02 0.61
N VAL A 543 -6.39 38.09 0.13
CA VAL A 543 -6.60 39.36 0.87
C VAL A 543 -7.77 39.28 1.87
N ILE A 544 -8.67 38.30 1.74
CA ILE A 544 -9.97 38.32 2.42
C ILE A 544 -9.97 37.56 3.76
N ARG A 545 -9.14 36.52 3.90
CA ARG A 545 -9.05 35.69 5.12
C ARG A 545 -7.60 35.55 5.54
N HIS A 546 -7.27 35.91 6.78
CA HIS A 546 -5.87 35.85 7.29
C HIS A 546 -5.56 34.60 8.13
N THR A 547 -6.57 33.77 8.44
CA THR A 547 -6.40 32.55 9.24
C THR A 547 -6.65 31.31 8.38
N PRO A 548 -5.67 30.39 8.24
CA PRO A 548 -5.83 29.15 7.48
C PRO A 548 -6.94 28.24 8.04
N VAL A 549 -7.69 27.60 7.15
CA VAL A 549 -8.73 26.61 7.47
C VAL A 549 -8.34 25.27 6.84
N PRO A 550 -8.36 24.15 7.59
CA PRO A 550 -8.00 22.86 7.05
C PRO A 550 -8.90 22.43 5.89
N VAL A 551 -8.31 21.78 4.88
CA VAL A 551 -9.02 21.31 3.68
C VAL A 551 -9.04 19.78 3.61
N ILE A 552 -10.19 19.20 3.25
CA ILE A 552 -10.32 17.81 2.80
C ILE A 552 -10.66 17.81 1.31
N LEU A 553 -9.91 17.05 0.51
CA LEU A 553 -10.20 16.83 -0.90
C LEU A 553 -10.85 15.46 -1.14
N LEU A 554 -11.98 15.45 -1.84
CA LEU A 554 -12.69 14.26 -2.27
C LEU A 554 -12.62 14.14 -3.80
N VAL A 555 -11.98 13.08 -4.29
CA VAL A 555 -11.71 12.88 -5.72
C VAL A 555 -12.62 11.78 -6.29
N PHE A 556 -13.51 12.17 -7.20
CA PHE A 556 -14.50 11.28 -7.83
C PHE A 556 -14.15 11.01 -9.30
N SER A 557 -13.38 9.96 -9.54
CA SER A 557 -12.96 9.56 -10.89
C SER A 557 -12.73 8.06 -11.02
N SER A 558 -12.83 7.53 -12.24
CA SER A 558 -12.61 6.12 -12.57
C SER A 558 -11.14 5.76 -12.59
N GLY A 559 -10.31 6.70 -13.05
CA GLY A 559 -8.87 6.60 -13.11
C GLY A 559 -8.21 7.88 -12.61
N PRO A 560 -6.89 8.03 -12.79
CA PRO A 560 -6.14 9.15 -12.25
C PRO A 560 -6.55 10.49 -12.87
N VAL A 561 -6.56 11.52 -12.02
CA VAL A 561 -6.69 12.94 -12.39
C VAL A 561 -5.53 13.75 -11.77
N ASP A 562 -5.17 14.88 -12.39
CA ASP A 562 -4.12 15.78 -11.90
C ASP A 562 -4.57 16.53 -10.64
N ILE A 563 -4.24 15.96 -9.49
CA ILE A 563 -4.47 16.54 -8.15
C ILE A 563 -3.16 16.93 -7.47
N GLU A 564 -2.05 16.98 -8.22
CA GLU A 564 -0.72 17.27 -7.68
C GLU A 564 -0.68 18.55 -6.83
N PRO A 565 -1.35 19.66 -7.21
CA PRO A 565 -1.39 20.86 -6.37
C PRO A 565 -1.92 20.62 -4.96
N ALA A 566 -2.99 19.84 -4.81
CA ALA A 566 -3.57 19.51 -3.51
C ALA A 566 -2.70 18.52 -2.69
N VAL A 567 -1.96 17.65 -3.38
CA VAL A 567 -1.00 16.76 -2.73
C VAL A 567 0.13 17.56 -2.08
N GLU A 568 0.61 18.60 -2.75
CA GLU A 568 1.73 19.44 -2.27
C GLU A 568 1.31 20.50 -1.24
N ASP A 569 0.04 20.92 -1.24
CA ASP A 569 -0.45 21.92 -0.29
C ASP A 569 -0.53 21.37 1.15
N ARG A 570 0.08 22.08 2.11
CA ARG A 570 0.08 21.72 3.54
C ARG A 570 -1.27 21.97 4.23
N ASN A 571 -2.09 22.86 3.67
CA ASN A 571 -3.42 23.17 4.18
C ASN A 571 -4.42 22.06 3.86
N VAL A 572 -4.14 21.26 2.82
CA VAL A 572 -4.86 20.01 2.55
C VAL A 572 -4.42 18.96 3.55
N LYS A 573 -5.28 18.70 4.53
CA LYS A 573 -5.03 17.74 5.60
C LYS A 573 -5.31 16.32 5.16
N SER A 574 -6.37 16.10 4.38
CA SER A 574 -6.73 14.75 3.93
C SER A 574 -7.19 14.72 2.48
N ILE A 575 -6.87 13.62 1.79
CA ILE A 575 -7.30 13.36 0.41
C ILE A 575 -7.88 11.95 0.34
N PHE A 576 -9.08 11.81 -0.21
CA PHE A 576 -9.66 10.52 -0.55
C PHE A 576 -9.85 10.39 -2.06
N TRP A 577 -9.50 9.21 -2.58
CA TRP A 577 -10.12 8.74 -3.83
C TRP A 577 -11.40 7.99 -3.50
N CYS A 578 -12.50 8.47 -4.08
CA CYS A 578 -13.85 8.02 -3.81
C CYS A 578 -14.44 7.18 -4.95
N GLY A 579 -13.84 7.21 -6.15
CA GLY A 579 -14.37 6.52 -7.33
C GLY A 579 -15.80 6.95 -7.68
N TYR A 580 -16.61 6.00 -8.15
CA TYR A 580 -18.05 6.14 -8.38
C TYR A 580 -18.80 5.31 -7.32
N MET A 581 -19.22 6.01 -6.26
CA MET A 581 -19.90 5.42 -5.12
C MET A 581 -21.37 5.07 -5.45
N ASN A 582 -22.27 5.23 -4.49
CA ASN A 582 -23.68 4.91 -4.63
C ASN A 582 -24.56 6.06 -4.10
N ALA A 583 -25.87 5.84 -4.10
CA ALA A 583 -26.84 6.83 -3.62
C ALA A 583 -26.65 7.25 -2.15
N MET A 584 -25.90 6.49 -1.35
CA MET A 584 -25.67 6.75 0.08
C MET A 584 -24.33 7.44 0.36
N LEU A 585 -23.65 7.99 -0.65
CA LEU A 585 -22.27 8.49 -0.48
C LEU A 585 -22.11 9.56 0.60
N GLY A 586 -23.09 10.46 0.77
CA GLY A 586 -23.00 11.51 1.77
C GLY A 586 -22.91 10.93 3.18
N GLU A 587 -23.76 9.93 3.46
CA GLU A 587 -23.76 9.21 4.74
C GLU A 587 -22.45 8.47 4.99
N VAL A 588 -21.92 7.82 3.95
CA VAL A 588 -20.67 7.07 4.02
C VAL A 588 -19.50 8.00 4.33
N ILE A 589 -19.37 9.11 3.60
CA ILE A 589 -18.28 10.08 3.79
C ILE A 589 -18.31 10.62 5.22
N VAL A 590 -19.46 11.09 5.71
CA VAL A 590 -19.57 11.65 7.06
C VAL A 590 -19.14 10.66 8.13
N ARG A 591 -19.52 9.39 8.01
CA ARG A 591 -19.13 8.35 8.96
C ARG A 591 -17.64 8.02 8.90
N VAL A 592 -17.06 7.98 7.69
CA VAL A 592 -15.61 7.81 7.51
C VAL A 592 -14.85 8.98 8.13
N LEU A 593 -15.25 10.23 7.90
CA LEU A 593 -14.60 11.42 8.49
C LEU A 593 -14.53 11.37 10.02
N LEU A 594 -15.50 10.71 10.66
CA LEU A 594 -15.54 10.55 12.11
C LEU A 594 -14.80 9.31 12.64
N GLY A 595 -14.40 8.37 11.78
CA GLY A 595 -13.73 7.11 12.18
C GLY A 595 -14.53 6.22 13.14
N ASN A 596 -15.84 6.49 13.23
CA ASN A 596 -16.85 5.94 14.13
C ASN A 596 -16.57 5.96 15.65
N PRO A 597 -17.13 6.97 16.34
CA PRO A 597 -17.38 6.98 17.77
C PRO A 597 -18.76 6.39 18.06
N SER A 598 -18.81 5.39 18.92
CA SER A 598 -20.02 4.78 19.47
C SER A 598 -21.16 5.79 19.74
N ASP A 599 -22.39 5.35 19.45
CA ASP A 599 -23.71 5.90 19.81
C ASP A 599 -24.37 6.99 18.93
N LEU A 600 -23.66 7.85 18.20
CA LEU A 600 -24.34 9.04 17.63
C LEU A 600 -25.08 8.83 16.29
N PHE A 601 -24.85 7.70 15.62
CA PHE A 601 -25.40 7.40 14.28
C PHE A 601 -25.99 6.00 14.15
N ALA A 602 -26.59 5.47 15.22
CA ALA A 602 -27.40 4.26 15.15
C ALA A 602 -28.87 4.63 14.86
N PRO A 603 -29.35 4.65 13.60
CA PRO A 603 -30.62 4.03 13.34
C PRO A 603 -30.42 2.52 13.22
N TYR A 604 -31.44 1.77 13.57
CA TYR A 604 -31.59 0.32 13.43
C TYR A 604 -31.13 -0.50 14.64
N THR A 605 -32.12 -0.75 15.50
CA THR A 605 -32.31 -2.03 16.20
C THR A 605 -31.59 -3.16 15.46
N PRO A 606 -30.81 -4.02 16.15
CA PRO A 606 -30.14 -5.14 15.51
C PRO A 606 -31.14 -5.83 14.57
N LEU A 607 -30.87 -5.84 13.26
CA LEU A 607 -31.69 -6.52 12.26
C LEU A 607 -31.70 -8.06 12.44
N LEU A 608 -31.23 -8.54 13.60
CA LEU A 608 -31.38 -9.87 14.15
C LEU A 608 -32.83 -10.11 14.60
N LYS A 609 -33.71 -10.25 13.62
CA LYS A 609 -34.91 -11.11 13.68
C LYS A 609 -35.57 -11.10 12.30
N MET A 610 -34.92 -11.65 11.28
CA MET A 610 -35.57 -11.92 9.99
C MET A 610 -35.03 -13.18 9.32
N ASP A 611 -35.98 -14.07 9.06
CA ASP A 611 -35.98 -15.27 8.23
C ASP A 611 -34.80 -16.26 8.39
N PRO A 612 -35.00 -17.38 9.10
CA PRO A 612 -34.03 -18.47 9.18
C PRO A 612 -33.49 -18.89 7.81
N GLU A 613 -34.33 -18.93 6.77
CA GLU A 613 -33.95 -19.45 5.44
C GLU A 613 -32.91 -18.58 4.74
N LEU A 614 -32.93 -17.25 4.93
CA LEU A 614 -31.93 -16.33 4.38
C LEU A 614 -30.69 -16.19 5.29
N SER A 615 -30.81 -16.53 6.57
CA SER A 615 -29.68 -16.59 7.50
C SER A 615 -28.80 -17.82 7.27
N GLU A 616 -29.39 -18.93 6.80
CA GLU A 616 -28.67 -20.16 6.43
C GLU A 616 -27.74 -19.98 5.22
N ILE A 617 -27.99 -18.98 4.36
CA ILE A 617 -27.14 -18.68 3.19
C ILE A 617 -25.87 -17.88 3.59
N GLY A 618 -25.70 -17.53 4.87
CA GLY A 618 -24.46 -16.91 5.37
C GLY A 618 -24.16 -15.49 4.83
N MET A 619 -25.11 -14.88 4.11
CA MET A 619 -24.97 -13.52 3.54
C MET A 619 -24.70 -12.48 4.63
N TRP A 620 -25.25 -12.69 5.82
CA TRP A 620 -25.16 -11.77 6.97
C TRP A 620 -24.55 -12.50 8.17
N GLY A 621 -23.22 -12.51 8.25
CA GLY A 621 -22.50 -12.92 9.45
C GLY A 621 -22.75 -11.98 10.63
N THR A 622 -22.27 -12.37 11.81
CA THR A 622 -22.40 -11.68 13.10
C THR A 622 -21.78 -10.28 13.18
N ASP A 623 -21.00 -9.87 12.17
CA ASP A 623 -20.15 -8.67 12.21
C ASP A 623 -20.88 -7.36 11.86
N MET A 624 -22.18 -7.37 11.53
CA MET A 624 -22.93 -6.13 11.20
C MET A 624 -23.00 -5.10 12.35
N ASN A 625 -22.53 -5.45 13.56
CA ASN A 625 -22.54 -4.56 14.71
C ASN A 625 -21.22 -3.81 14.94
N GLU A 626 -20.16 -4.06 14.18
CA GLU A 626 -18.80 -3.82 14.69
C GLU A 626 -18.06 -2.60 14.14
N GLY A 627 -18.61 -1.83 13.19
CA GLY A 627 -18.20 -0.45 12.88
C GLY A 627 -16.75 -0.20 12.44
N TYR A 628 -15.89 -1.21 12.34
CA TYR A 628 -14.48 -1.05 11.99
C TYR A 628 -14.27 -0.68 10.51
N TRP A 629 -15.26 -0.92 9.64
CA TRP A 629 -15.22 -0.55 8.22
C TRP A 629 -15.32 0.96 7.97
N TRP A 630 -15.57 1.75 9.02
CA TRP A 630 -15.44 3.22 8.97
C TRP A 630 -13.98 3.68 9.06
N VAL A 631 -13.05 2.78 9.43
CA VAL A 631 -11.61 3.00 9.36
C VAL A 631 -11.14 2.62 7.94
N PRO A 632 -10.57 3.57 7.17
CA PRO A 632 -10.10 3.28 5.81
C PRO A 632 -9.05 2.17 5.80
N ALA A 633 -9.22 1.23 4.86
CA ALA A 633 -8.26 0.17 4.57
C ALA A 633 -8.11 -0.09 3.06
N ALA A 634 -8.99 0.48 2.23
CA ALA A 634 -9.03 0.27 0.78
C ALA A 634 -7.71 0.65 0.10
N ARG A 635 -7.41 0.00 -1.02
CA ARG A 635 -6.16 0.18 -1.78
C ARG A 635 -6.47 0.52 -3.24
N LEU A 636 -5.66 1.36 -3.87
CA LEU A 636 -5.83 1.69 -5.30
C LEU A 636 -5.71 0.42 -6.17
N PRO A 637 -6.72 0.08 -7.00
CA PRO A 637 -6.65 -1.06 -7.91
C PRO A 637 -5.97 -0.72 -9.25
N PHE A 638 -5.37 0.47 -9.35
CA PHE A 638 -4.64 0.97 -10.52
C PHE A 638 -3.49 1.88 -10.12
N THR A 639 -2.56 2.12 -11.05
CA THR A 639 -1.46 3.06 -10.88
C THR A 639 -1.93 4.49 -11.20
N TRP A 640 -1.72 5.41 -10.26
CA TRP A 640 -2.03 6.82 -10.45
C TRP A 640 -0.84 7.55 -11.06
N TYR A 641 -0.85 7.74 -12.37
CA TYR A 641 0.21 8.46 -13.09
C TYR A 641 0.19 9.95 -12.75
N ALA A 642 1.38 10.56 -12.64
CA ALA A 642 1.53 12.02 -12.51
C ALA A 642 1.61 12.71 -13.88
N SER A 643 2.02 11.98 -14.92
CA SER A 643 1.94 12.36 -16.33
C SER A 643 1.84 11.10 -17.18
N ILE A 644 1.15 11.21 -18.31
CA ILE A 644 1.00 10.14 -19.31
C ILE A 644 1.83 10.39 -20.57
N ASP A 645 2.63 11.46 -20.64
CA ASP A 645 3.35 11.88 -21.85
C ASP A 645 4.36 10.84 -22.36
N LYS A 646 4.80 9.95 -21.47
CA LYS A 646 5.74 8.85 -21.74
C LYS A 646 5.06 7.47 -21.77
N LEU A 647 3.76 7.40 -21.55
CA LEU A 647 2.97 6.19 -21.78
C LEU A 647 2.71 6.00 -23.26
N ALA A 648 2.55 4.74 -23.67
CA ALA A 648 2.09 4.45 -25.03
C ALA A 648 0.66 4.98 -25.20
N ASN A 649 0.32 5.43 -26.41
CA ASN A 649 -1.03 5.90 -26.74
C ASN A 649 -2.09 4.83 -26.38
N ILE A 650 -3.31 5.25 -26.08
CA ILE A 650 -4.45 4.36 -25.82
C ILE A 650 -4.72 3.36 -26.97
N THR A 651 -4.22 3.60 -28.19
CA THR A 651 -4.30 2.65 -29.31
C THR A 651 -3.19 1.60 -29.33
N VAL A 652 -2.08 1.79 -28.60
CA VAL A 652 -0.93 0.86 -28.59
C VAL A 652 -1.12 -0.18 -27.50
N TYR A 653 -1.42 -1.43 -27.87
CA TYR A 653 -1.81 -2.49 -26.93
C TYR A 653 -0.67 -3.32 -26.32
N LYS A 654 0.58 -3.07 -26.75
CA LYS A 654 1.75 -3.66 -26.09
C LYS A 654 1.81 -3.19 -24.63
N MET A 655 2.05 -4.11 -23.70
CA MET A 655 2.07 -3.80 -22.27
C MET A 655 3.38 -3.20 -21.77
N THR A 656 4.40 -3.08 -22.63
CA THR A 656 5.68 -2.45 -22.26
C THR A 656 5.44 -1.05 -21.71
N ASN A 657 5.96 -0.80 -20.50
CA ASN A 657 5.82 0.47 -19.78
C ASN A 657 4.36 0.86 -19.42
N GLN A 658 3.42 -0.09 -19.42
CA GLN A 658 2.03 0.13 -18.98
C GLN A 658 1.77 -0.64 -17.68
N THR A 659 0.98 -0.07 -16.78
CA THR A 659 0.58 -0.67 -15.48
C THR A 659 1.76 -0.98 -14.55
N TYR A 660 1.49 -1.18 -13.27
CA TYR A 660 2.54 -1.50 -12.31
C TYR A 660 3.40 -2.72 -12.68
N ARG A 661 2.84 -3.65 -13.48
CA ARG A 661 3.50 -4.90 -13.89
C ARG A 661 4.68 -4.72 -14.83
N TYR A 662 4.67 -3.66 -15.64
CA TYR A 662 5.64 -3.47 -16.73
C TYR A 662 6.33 -2.11 -16.73
N LEU A 663 5.93 -1.20 -15.84
CA LEU A 663 6.61 0.08 -15.65
C LEU A 663 8.11 -0.11 -15.35
N PRO A 664 8.99 0.80 -15.81
CA PRO A 664 10.33 0.90 -15.24
C PRO A 664 10.24 1.16 -13.73
N LYS A 665 11.36 1.09 -13.03
CA LYS A 665 11.41 1.34 -11.58
C LYS A 665 10.57 2.59 -11.24
N PRO A 666 9.50 2.45 -10.41
CA PRO A 666 8.61 3.56 -10.11
C PRO A 666 9.37 4.78 -9.59
N CYS A 667 8.97 5.96 -10.03
CA CYS A 667 9.62 7.22 -9.69
C CYS A 667 8.61 8.38 -9.60
N THR A 668 9.01 9.49 -8.98
CA THR A 668 8.21 10.72 -8.90
C THR A 668 8.75 11.79 -9.86
N LYS A 669 7.94 12.81 -10.19
CA LYS A 669 8.39 13.95 -11.03
C LYS A 669 9.63 14.67 -10.47
N LYS A 670 9.86 14.59 -9.15
CA LYS A 670 10.97 15.24 -8.44
C LYS A 670 12.33 14.55 -8.62
N GLN A 671 12.36 13.35 -9.22
CA GLN A 671 13.60 12.60 -9.45
C GLN A 671 14.15 12.91 -10.85
N ASN A 672 15.35 13.50 -10.91
CA ASN A 672 16.07 13.73 -12.16
C ASN A 672 16.33 12.37 -12.84
N ALA A 673 15.83 12.20 -14.07
CA ALA A 673 15.78 10.94 -14.86
C ALA A 673 14.55 10.01 -14.67
N CYS A 674 13.45 10.47 -14.07
CA CYS A 674 12.21 9.67 -14.02
C CYS A 674 11.57 9.50 -15.42
N LYS A 675 11.53 8.26 -15.93
CA LYS A 675 10.95 7.97 -17.27
C LYS A 675 9.43 8.07 -17.28
N ILE A 676 8.75 7.53 -16.26
CA ILE A 676 7.28 7.57 -16.14
C ILE A 676 6.94 7.92 -14.69
N PRO A 677 6.60 9.18 -14.40
CA PRO A 677 6.33 9.61 -13.03
C PRO A 677 4.93 9.17 -12.58
N ILE A 678 4.85 8.64 -11.36
CA ILE A 678 3.58 8.27 -10.73
C ILE A 678 3.37 9.09 -9.45
N LEU A 679 2.10 9.40 -9.17
CA LEU A 679 1.65 10.11 -7.96
C LEU A 679 1.34 9.12 -6.85
N TYR A 680 0.60 8.05 -7.16
CA TYR A 680 0.32 6.95 -6.24
C TYR A 680 0.45 5.61 -6.96
N PRO A 681 1.06 4.60 -6.33
CA PRO A 681 1.24 3.29 -6.93
C PRO A 681 0.00 2.40 -6.80
N PHE A 682 -0.06 1.33 -7.61
CA PHE A 682 -1.01 0.22 -7.39
C PHE A 682 -0.94 -0.28 -5.93
N GLY A 683 -2.05 -0.73 -5.37
CA GLY A 683 -2.09 -1.29 -4.02
C GLY A 683 -1.84 -0.28 -2.89
N TYR A 684 -1.80 1.03 -3.16
CA TYR A 684 -1.57 2.08 -2.15
C TYR A 684 -2.86 2.50 -1.45
N GLY A 685 -2.76 2.78 -0.15
CA GLY A 685 -3.83 3.36 0.67
C GLY A 685 -3.36 3.56 2.10
N LEU A 686 -3.91 4.53 2.81
CA LEU A 686 -3.62 4.77 4.22
C LEU A 686 -4.76 4.25 5.10
N SER A 687 -4.48 4.14 6.39
CA SER A 687 -5.47 3.84 7.43
C SER A 687 -5.40 4.92 8.51
N TYR A 688 -6.43 5.01 9.35
CA TYR A 688 -6.34 5.78 10.60
C TYR A 688 -5.46 5.09 11.63
N ASN A 689 -5.21 3.79 11.48
CA ASN A 689 -4.37 3.04 12.39
C ASN A 689 -2.88 3.29 12.12
N MET A 690 -2.39 4.42 12.61
CA MET A 690 -1.01 4.89 12.47
C MET A 690 -0.37 5.08 13.85
N LEU A 691 0.91 4.73 13.98
CA LEU A 691 1.73 5.01 15.18
C LEU A 691 2.39 6.39 15.13
N SER A 692 2.58 6.92 13.93
CA SER A 692 3.05 8.27 13.65
C SER A 692 2.73 8.61 12.18
N PRO A 693 2.90 9.87 11.72
CA PRO A 693 2.60 10.31 10.35
C PRO A 693 3.30 9.52 9.23
N SER A 694 4.23 8.61 9.55
CA SER A 694 4.88 7.74 8.57
C SER A 694 4.96 6.29 9.02
N LEU A 695 4.40 5.89 10.15
CA LEU A 695 4.49 4.51 10.64
C LEU A 695 3.09 3.91 10.77
N SER A 696 2.81 2.89 9.98
CA SER A 696 1.57 2.12 10.12
C SER A 696 1.50 1.42 11.47
N GLY A 697 0.30 1.36 12.05
CA GLY A 697 -0.02 0.47 13.18
C GLY A 697 -0.05 -1.00 12.80
N ILE A 698 0.10 -1.35 11.52
CA ILE A 698 0.22 -2.73 11.06
C ILE A 698 1.69 -3.11 10.88
N GLU A 699 2.08 -4.20 11.54
CA GLU A 699 3.40 -4.81 11.43
C GLU A 699 3.33 -6.10 10.59
N TYR A 700 4.28 -6.23 9.67
CA TYR A 700 4.52 -7.43 8.87
C TYR A 700 5.82 -8.09 9.32
N SER A 701 5.79 -9.37 9.69
CA SER A 701 6.97 -10.10 10.16
C SER A 701 6.92 -11.58 9.75
N LYS A 702 8.02 -12.31 9.99
CA LYS A 702 8.12 -13.77 9.80
C LYS A 702 7.62 -14.26 8.42
N LEU A 703 8.22 -13.75 7.34
CA LEU A 703 7.99 -14.28 6.00
C LEU A 703 8.69 -15.63 5.85
N GLU A 704 7.91 -16.71 5.83
CA GLU A 704 8.43 -18.07 5.69
C GLU A 704 8.23 -18.54 4.24
N LEU A 705 9.34 -19.00 3.67
CA LEU A 705 9.40 -19.58 2.33
C LEU A 705 9.73 -21.08 2.43
N PRO A 706 9.41 -21.87 1.39
CA PRO A 706 9.80 -23.26 1.32
C PRO A 706 11.31 -23.45 1.49
N LEU A 707 11.73 -24.47 2.27
CA LEU A 707 13.14 -24.76 2.58
C LEU A 707 13.95 -25.31 1.40
N SER A 708 13.29 -25.81 0.35
CA SER A 708 13.91 -26.42 -0.82
C SER A 708 13.43 -25.78 -2.13
N PRO A 709 14.26 -25.78 -3.19
CA PRO A 709 13.80 -25.43 -4.54
C PRO A 709 12.54 -26.22 -4.91
N ILE A 710 11.53 -25.52 -5.41
CA ILE A 710 10.26 -26.12 -5.80
C ILE A 710 10.35 -26.61 -7.24
N LYS A 711 9.86 -27.83 -7.49
CA LYS A 711 9.82 -28.39 -8.85
C LYS A 711 8.86 -27.56 -9.72
N PRO A 712 9.15 -27.41 -11.03
CA PRO A 712 8.22 -26.78 -11.95
C PRO A 712 6.82 -27.39 -11.84
N ASN A 713 5.79 -26.55 -12.02
CA ASN A 713 4.39 -26.93 -11.96
C ASN A 713 3.88 -27.36 -10.56
N GLN A 714 4.63 -27.08 -9.48
CA GLN A 714 4.15 -27.23 -8.11
C GLN A 714 3.78 -25.87 -7.49
N PRO A 715 2.75 -25.80 -6.62
CA PRO A 715 2.39 -24.57 -5.95
C PRO A 715 3.44 -24.16 -4.91
N ILE A 716 3.60 -22.85 -4.70
CA ILE A 716 4.42 -22.29 -3.62
C ILE A 716 3.50 -21.89 -2.48
N THR A 717 3.78 -22.36 -1.27
CA THR A 717 3.09 -21.90 -0.05
C THR A 717 3.99 -20.91 0.67
N VAL A 718 3.42 -19.77 1.06
CA VAL A 718 4.12 -18.67 1.76
C VAL A 718 3.34 -18.37 3.04
N TYR A 719 4.05 -18.16 4.15
CA TYR A 719 3.45 -17.68 5.38
C TYR A 719 3.99 -16.31 5.75
N ALA A 720 3.13 -15.44 6.28
CA ALA A 720 3.52 -14.13 6.80
C ALA A 720 2.71 -13.80 8.04
N MET A 721 3.37 -13.33 9.09
CA MET A 721 2.71 -12.84 10.29
C MET A 721 2.34 -11.38 10.12
N VAL A 722 1.09 -11.04 10.41
CA VAL A 722 0.55 -9.68 10.37
C VAL A 722 -0.02 -9.35 11.74
N ALA A 723 0.38 -8.22 12.30
CA ALA A 723 0.00 -7.80 13.64
C ALA A 723 -0.52 -6.36 13.65
N ASN A 724 -1.54 -6.08 14.43
CA ASN A 724 -1.94 -4.71 14.75
C ASN A 724 -1.24 -4.29 16.04
N ILE A 725 -0.22 -3.45 15.91
CA ILE A 725 0.55 -2.84 17.00
C ILE A 725 0.11 -1.38 17.26
N GLY A 726 -0.91 -0.90 16.56
CA GLY A 726 -1.47 0.44 16.70
C GLY A 726 -2.48 0.54 17.85
N SER A 727 -3.36 1.54 17.78
CA SER A 727 -4.27 1.89 18.88
C SER A 727 -5.76 1.72 18.55
N ILE A 728 -6.10 1.34 17.32
CA ILE A 728 -7.48 1.11 16.90
C ILE A 728 -7.62 -0.25 16.20
N ALA A 729 -8.75 -0.92 16.39
CA ALA A 729 -9.12 -2.07 15.57
C ALA A 729 -9.38 -1.58 14.14
N CYS A 730 -8.90 -2.31 13.15
CA CYS A 730 -9.08 -1.94 11.75
C CYS A 730 -9.05 -3.17 10.85
N GLU A 731 -9.45 -2.98 9.60
CA GLU A 731 -9.13 -3.93 8.54
C GLU A 731 -7.77 -3.61 7.95
N GLU A 732 -7.12 -4.64 7.38
CA GLU A 732 -5.94 -4.50 6.56
C GLU A 732 -6.03 -5.36 5.29
N ILE A 733 -5.56 -4.81 4.17
CA ILE A 733 -5.41 -5.54 2.91
C ILE A 733 -3.94 -5.95 2.77
N VAL A 734 -3.67 -7.23 3.00
CA VAL A 734 -2.35 -7.84 2.87
C VAL A 734 -2.16 -8.35 1.46
N GLN A 735 -1.09 -7.92 0.80
CA GLN A 735 -0.81 -8.17 -0.61
C GLN A 735 0.50 -8.96 -0.76
N LEU A 736 0.49 -10.00 -1.58
CA LEU A 736 1.65 -10.83 -1.92
C LEU A 736 2.03 -10.62 -3.38
N TYR A 737 3.30 -10.30 -3.63
CA TYR A 737 3.87 -10.07 -4.95
C TYR A 737 4.99 -11.05 -5.28
N ILE A 738 5.09 -11.42 -6.55
CA ILE A 738 6.23 -12.14 -7.13
C ILE A 738 6.98 -11.24 -8.13
N GLN A 739 8.30 -11.42 -8.19
CA GLN A 739 9.19 -10.81 -9.16
C GLN A 739 10.20 -11.86 -9.63
N TRP A 740 10.24 -12.13 -10.92
CA TRP A 740 11.28 -12.98 -11.51
C TRP A 740 12.61 -12.22 -11.54
N LEU A 741 13.65 -12.82 -10.95
CA LEU A 741 15.02 -12.32 -10.98
C LEU A 741 15.83 -13.01 -12.09
N ARG A 742 15.54 -14.29 -12.33
CA ARG A 742 16.11 -15.12 -13.39
C ARG A 742 15.03 -15.92 -14.05
N CYS A 743 15.15 -16.13 -15.36
CA CYS A 743 14.29 -17.02 -16.12
C CYS A 743 15.16 -18.00 -16.91
N GLY A 744 14.99 -19.30 -16.67
CA GLY A 744 15.93 -20.31 -17.12
C GLY A 744 17.32 -20.06 -16.55
N LEU A 745 18.31 -19.91 -17.43
CA LEU A 745 19.67 -19.54 -17.06
C LEU A 745 19.95 -18.04 -17.17
N THR A 746 19.01 -17.25 -17.70
CA THR A 746 19.19 -15.84 -18.01
C THR A 746 18.79 -14.93 -16.85
N ASP A 747 19.66 -13.96 -16.52
CA ASP A 747 19.37 -12.91 -15.55
C ASP A 747 18.46 -11.84 -16.16
N ILE A 748 17.41 -11.43 -15.44
CA ILE A 748 16.47 -10.41 -15.90
C ILE A 748 16.98 -9.04 -15.44
N THR A 749 18.14 -8.60 -15.96
CA THR A 749 18.84 -7.40 -15.46
C THR A 749 18.76 -6.16 -16.35
N ASN A 750 18.20 -6.22 -17.57
CA ASN A 750 17.57 -5.13 -18.35
C ASN A 750 17.57 -5.46 -19.85
N GLU A 751 16.44 -5.19 -20.51
CA GLU A 751 16.12 -5.27 -21.96
C GLU A 751 16.31 -6.59 -22.71
N ASP A 752 17.22 -7.47 -22.30
CA ASP A 752 17.42 -8.77 -22.94
C ASP A 752 16.48 -9.83 -22.32
N GLN A 753 15.30 -9.97 -22.92
CA GLN A 753 14.33 -11.03 -22.64
C GLN A 753 14.37 -12.11 -23.73
N SER A 754 15.55 -12.40 -24.28
CA SER A 754 15.69 -13.33 -25.42
C SER A 754 15.15 -14.73 -25.14
N GLU A 755 15.34 -15.27 -23.93
CA GLU A 755 14.89 -16.62 -23.56
C GLU A 755 13.38 -16.67 -23.19
N CYS A 756 12.90 -15.71 -22.39
CA CYS A 756 11.54 -15.68 -21.90
C CYS A 756 11.04 -14.26 -21.55
N ILE A 757 9.72 -14.07 -21.57
CA ILE A 757 9.06 -12.81 -21.21
C ILE A 757 8.26 -13.01 -19.92
N VAL A 758 8.48 -12.11 -18.95
CA VAL A 758 7.79 -12.09 -17.66
C VAL A 758 7.49 -10.66 -17.21
N PRO A 759 6.43 -10.46 -16.39
CA PRO A 759 6.20 -9.20 -15.69
C PRO A 759 7.33 -8.87 -14.72
N LYS A 760 7.59 -7.57 -14.52
CA LYS A 760 8.59 -7.11 -13.55
C LYS A 760 8.14 -7.34 -12.11
N ILE A 761 6.86 -7.09 -11.85
CA ILE A 761 6.19 -7.33 -10.56
C ILE A 761 4.81 -7.88 -10.89
N GLN A 762 4.32 -8.82 -10.10
CA GLN A 762 2.98 -9.39 -10.26
C GLN A 762 2.36 -9.69 -8.89
N LEU A 763 1.14 -9.22 -8.67
CA LEU A 763 0.30 -9.62 -7.55
C LEU A 763 -0.03 -11.12 -7.71
N ALA A 764 0.24 -11.90 -6.67
CA ALA A 764 0.03 -13.34 -6.65
C ALA A 764 -0.87 -13.81 -5.50
N GLY A 765 -1.25 -12.90 -4.59
CA GLY A 765 -2.22 -13.18 -3.54
C GLY A 765 -2.63 -11.90 -2.82
N PHE A 766 -3.83 -11.87 -2.27
CA PHE A 766 -4.27 -10.82 -1.34
C PHE A 766 -5.25 -11.39 -0.33
N LYS A 767 -5.32 -10.78 0.85
CA LYS A 767 -6.33 -11.07 1.89
C LYS A 767 -6.71 -9.77 2.59
N ARG A 768 -8.01 -9.45 2.65
CA ARG A 768 -8.54 -8.43 3.55
C ARG A 768 -8.87 -9.09 4.88
N ILE A 769 -8.26 -8.61 5.97
CA ILE A 769 -8.43 -9.18 7.31
C ILE A 769 -8.77 -8.10 8.31
N ARG A 770 -9.67 -8.40 9.24
CA ARG A 770 -9.81 -7.60 10.47
C ARG A 770 -8.67 -7.92 11.44
N LEU A 771 -8.17 -6.91 12.14
CA LEU A 771 -7.23 -7.06 13.24
C LEU A 771 -7.64 -6.18 14.43
N ASP A 772 -7.95 -6.81 15.57
CA ASP A 772 -8.11 -6.10 16.84
C ASP A 772 -6.75 -5.59 17.36
N VAL A 773 -6.75 -4.61 18.27
CA VAL A 773 -5.51 -4.05 18.83
C VAL A 773 -4.71 -5.13 19.57
N GLY A 774 -3.44 -5.30 19.19
CA GLY A 774 -2.55 -6.34 19.72
C GLY A 774 -2.72 -7.72 19.05
N GLU A 775 -3.73 -7.91 18.20
CA GLU A 775 -3.97 -9.17 17.51
C GLU A 775 -2.87 -9.48 16.49
N LYS A 776 -2.50 -10.75 16.38
CA LYS A 776 -1.56 -11.27 15.39
C LYS A 776 -2.18 -12.42 14.63
N LYS A 777 -2.17 -12.36 13.30
CA LYS A 777 -2.63 -13.43 12.41
C LYS A 777 -1.46 -13.97 11.59
N ASN A 778 -1.32 -15.29 11.56
CA ASN A 778 -0.43 -15.94 10.61
C ASN A 778 -1.19 -16.22 9.31
N LEU A 779 -0.84 -15.51 8.24
CA LEU A 779 -1.50 -15.64 6.95
C LEU A 779 -0.75 -16.61 6.06
N ARG A 780 -1.49 -17.57 5.53
CA ARG A 780 -1.03 -18.48 4.49
C ARG A 780 -1.43 -17.94 3.12
N PHE A 781 -0.53 -18.00 2.16
CA PHE A 781 -0.80 -17.74 0.74
C PHE A 781 -0.33 -18.92 -0.10
N LYS A 782 -1.10 -19.26 -1.14
CA LYS A 782 -0.77 -20.31 -2.09
C LYS A 782 -0.66 -19.71 -3.50
N ILE A 783 0.55 -19.68 -4.03
CA ILE A 783 0.84 -19.29 -5.41
C ILE A 783 0.64 -20.54 -6.28
N SER A 784 -0.35 -20.49 -7.17
CA SER A 784 -0.68 -21.61 -8.05
C SER A 784 0.37 -21.80 -9.16
N PRO A 785 0.51 -23.02 -9.70
CA PRO A 785 1.38 -23.27 -10.85
C PRO A 785 1.08 -22.37 -12.05
N ASP A 786 -0.19 -22.08 -12.32
CA ASP A 786 -0.59 -21.22 -13.45
C ASP A 786 -0.07 -19.78 -13.31
N GLN A 787 0.00 -19.26 -12.09
CA GLN A 787 0.58 -17.93 -11.81
C GLN A 787 2.10 -17.88 -11.99
N LEU A 788 2.76 -19.04 -12.02
CA LEU A 788 4.20 -19.21 -12.22
C LEU A 788 4.56 -19.54 -13.68
N ASN A 789 3.57 -19.63 -14.57
CA ASN A 789 3.85 -19.81 -15.99
C ASN A 789 4.47 -18.53 -16.57
N ILE A 790 5.44 -18.73 -17.46
CA ILE A 790 6.18 -17.68 -18.17
C ILE A 790 5.95 -17.84 -19.67
N TRP A 791 6.16 -16.79 -20.44
CA TRP A 791 6.16 -16.91 -21.90
C TRP A 791 7.55 -17.31 -22.39
N SER A 792 7.66 -18.44 -23.08
CA SER A 792 8.91 -18.87 -23.73
C SER A 792 8.95 -18.35 -25.18
N ASN A 793 10.01 -17.61 -25.53
CA ASN A 793 10.19 -17.11 -26.90
C ASN A 793 10.51 -18.24 -27.89
N GLY A 794 11.31 -19.23 -27.47
CA GLY A 794 11.64 -20.40 -28.29
C GLY A 794 10.41 -21.24 -28.63
N ASN A 795 9.58 -21.54 -27.64
CA ASN A 795 8.37 -22.35 -27.82
C ASN A 795 7.15 -21.54 -28.27
N LYS A 796 7.23 -20.20 -28.29
CA LYS A 796 6.12 -19.27 -28.55
C LYS A 796 4.84 -19.66 -27.80
N SER A 797 4.98 -19.97 -26.52
CA SER A 797 3.86 -20.44 -25.68
C SER A 797 4.14 -20.24 -24.19
N MET A 798 3.07 -20.28 -23.39
CA MET A 798 3.18 -20.32 -21.93
C MET A 798 3.74 -21.67 -21.48
N VAL A 799 4.79 -21.65 -20.65
CA VAL A 799 5.42 -22.84 -20.08
C VAL A 799 5.61 -22.67 -18.57
N PRO A 800 5.73 -23.76 -17.79
CA PRO A 800 6.08 -23.67 -16.38
C PRO A 800 7.41 -22.91 -16.18
N GLY A 801 7.37 -21.87 -15.35
CA GLY A 801 8.55 -21.05 -15.08
C GLY A 801 9.66 -21.82 -14.38
N GLN A 802 10.91 -21.53 -14.78
CA GLN A 802 12.12 -22.02 -14.14
C GLN A 802 13.01 -20.83 -13.86
N GLY A 803 13.59 -20.73 -12.66
CA GLY A 803 14.45 -19.61 -12.29
C GLY A 803 14.31 -19.18 -10.85
N SER A 804 14.75 -17.96 -10.55
CA SER A 804 14.76 -17.39 -9.20
C SER A 804 13.66 -16.35 -9.05
N LEU A 805 12.89 -16.45 -7.97
CA LEU A 805 11.78 -15.55 -7.64
C LEU A 805 12.08 -14.77 -6.37
N ARG A 806 11.72 -13.49 -6.37
CA ARG A 806 11.56 -12.68 -5.17
C ARG A 806 10.09 -12.64 -4.80
N ILE A 807 9.78 -12.98 -3.56
CA ILE A 807 8.44 -12.91 -2.99
C ILE A 807 8.42 -11.79 -1.96
N THR A 808 7.39 -10.93 -2.02
CA THR A 808 7.18 -9.85 -1.05
C THR A 808 5.77 -9.91 -0.51
N VAL A 809 5.58 -9.67 0.79
CA VAL A 809 4.27 -9.53 1.44
C VAL A 809 4.23 -8.21 2.20
N GLY A 810 3.14 -7.46 2.08
CA GLY A 810 2.93 -6.20 2.80
C GLY A 810 1.60 -5.53 2.44
N GLY A 811 1.35 -4.33 2.97
CA GLY A 811 0.09 -3.59 2.73
C GLY A 811 0.01 -2.85 1.39
N GLN A 812 1.02 -2.97 0.53
CA GLN A 812 1.14 -2.28 -0.75
C GLN A 812 2.21 -2.94 -1.63
N GLN A 813 2.34 -2.57 -2.92
CA GLN A 813 3.43 -3.09 -3.74
C GLN A 813 4.84 -2.76 -3.21
N PRO A 814 5.87 -3.55 -3.58
CA PRO A 814 7.26 -3.20 -3.32
C PRO A 814 7.73 -2.00 -4.17
N TYR A 815 8.79 -1.33 -3.71
CA TYR A 815 9.52 -0.25 -4.42
C TYR A 815 8.77 1.07 -4.71
N GLN A 816 7.78 1.40 -3.86
CA GLN A 816 7.59 2.75 -3.27
C GLN A 816 8.33 3.95 -3.88
N PRO A 817 7.82 4.74 -4.85
CA PRO A 817 8.41 6.07 -5.12
C PRO A 817 7.94 7.12 -4.11
N VAL A 818 6.77 6.91 -3.50
CA VAL A 818 6.26 7.71 -2.38
C VAL A 818 6.54 6.96 -1.08
N THR A 819 7.37 7.56 -0.22
CA THR A 819 7.75 6.99 1.07
C THR A 819 6.63 7.20 2.09
N VAL A 820 5.73 6.23 2.24
CA VAL A 820 5.15 5.95 3.57
C VAL A 820 6.12 5.02 4.28
N GLY A 821 6.34 5.19 5.58
CA GLY A 821 7.39 4.45 6.29
C GLY A 821 7.18 2.94 6.19
N SER A 822 7.93 2.36 5.26
CA SER A 822 8.33 0.97 5.28
C SER A 822 9.61 0.89 6.11
N ASN A 823 9.66 -0.05 7.05
CA ASN A 823 10.83 -0.29 7.88
C ASN A 823 12.08 -0.53 7.01
N LEU A 824 12.98 0.47 6.95
CA LEU A 824 14.37 0.44 6.47
C LEU A 824 15.25 1.39 7.30
N LEU A 825 16.41 0.94 7.82
CA LEU A 825 17.34 1.74 8.63
C LEU A 825 18.79 1.68 8.12
N VAL A 826 19.54 2.80 8.25
CA VAL A 826 20.90 3.01 8.81
C VAL A 826 21.44 4.42 8.46
N GLY A 827 22.24 5.07 9.35
CA GLY A 827 22.75 6.45 9.17
C GLY A 827 24.19 6.83 9.62
N ASN A 828 24.32 8.10 10.05
CA ASN A 828 25.45 8.98 10.49
C ASN A 828 26.31 9.69 9.40
N MET A 829 26.87 10.86 9.73
CA MET A 829 27.48 11.92 8.89
C MET A 829 28.78 11.58 8.13
N ALA A 830 29.61 10.70 8.68
CA ALA A 830 30.95 10.45 8.14
C ALA A 830 30.96 9.93 6.68
N PRO A 831 30.09 8.96 6.30
CA PRO A 831 29.90 8.57 4.91
C PRO A 831 29.48 9.74 4.02
N TYR A 832 28.53 10.58 4.47
CA TYR A 832 28.09 11.75 3.71
C TYR A 832 29.25 12.71 3.42
N ILE A 833 30.03 13.07 4.42
CA ILE A 833 31.18 13.99 4.27
C ILE A 833 32.25 13.43 3.34
N LEU A 834 32.58 12.14 3.47
CA LEU A 834 33.55 11.47 2.61
C LEU A 834 33.08 11.45 1.16
N ASP A 835 31.81 11.11 0.95
CA ASP A 835 31.20 11.01 -0.37
C ASP A 835 31.06 12.39 -1.02
N TYR A 836 30.75 13.44 -0.25
CA TYR A 836 30.75 14.83 -0.71
C TYR A 836 32.12 15.27 -1.24
N LEU A 837 33.17 15.05 -0.44
CA LEU A 837 34.52 15.46 -0.80
C LEU A 837 35.03 14.71 -2.03
N THR A 838 34.69 13.42 -2.12
CA THR A 838 35.04 12.57 -3.26
C THR A 838 34.31 13.01 -4.53
N TYR A 839 32.99 13.26 -4.43
CA TYR A 839 32.16 13.71 -5.54
C TYR A 839 32.61 15.05 -6.11
N HIS A 840 33.07 15.97 -5.25
CA HIS A 840 33.61 17.27 -5.65
C HIS A 840 35.12 17.25 -5.97
N ASN A 841 35.69 16.08 -6.28
CA ASN A 841 37.09 15.86 -6.64
C ASN A 841 38.11 16.48 -5.66
N LYS A 842 37.80 16.46 -4.36
CA LYS A 842 38.72 16.91 -3.31
C LYS A 842 39.56 15.73 -2.83
N SER A 843 40.88 15.91 -2.73
CA SER A 843 41.80 14.86 -2.28
C SER A 843 41.49 14.43 -0.84
N VAL A 844 40.89 13.25 -0.68
CA VAL A 844 40.62 12.63 0.62
C VAL A 844 40.80 11.12 0.49
N PHE A 845 41.50 10.51 1.43
CA PHE A 845 41.60 9.05 1.50
C PHE A 845 40.50 8.53 2.41
N ASP A 846 40.00 7.31 2.19
CA ASP A 846 38.89 6.76 2.99
C ASP A 846 39.23 6.67 4.49
N ASN A 847 40.51 6.45 4.81
CA ASN A 847 41.02 6.42 6.18
C ASN A 847 41.17 7.82 6.81
N SER A 848 41.09 8.90 6.03
CA SER A 848 41.29 10.26 6.51
C SER A 848 40.19 10.69 7.48
N ILE A 849 38.97 10.16 7.35
CA ILE A 849 37.82 10.55 8.17
C ILE A 849 38.04 10.27 9.68
N MET A 850 38.89 9.30 10.03
CA MET A 850 39.27 9.00 11.43
C MET A 850 40.00 10.17 12.11
N TRP A 851 40.68 11.02 11.35
CA TRP A 851 41.38 12.19 11.88
C TRP A 851 40.42 13.28 12.36
N MET A 852 39.20 13.38 11.80
CA MET A 852 38.21 14.37 12.23
C MET A 852 37.80 14.15 13.69
N THR A 853 37.42 12.92 14.04
CA THR A 853 37.05 12.58 15.42
C THR A 853 38.23 12.65 16.36
N SER A 854 39.41 12.19 15.92
CA SER A 854 40.62 12.18 16.75
C SER A 854 41.10 13.60 17.08
N ILE A 855 41.07 14.52 16.12
CA ILE A 855 41.47 15.93 16.32
C ILE A 855 40.41 16.69 17.11
N ALA A 856 39.11 16.42 16.90
CA ALA A 856 38.05 17.02 17.70
C ALA A 856 38.21 16.70 19.19
N LEU A 857 38.39 15.43 19.53
CA LEU A 857 38.65 15.00 20.92
C LEU A 857 39.98 15.56 21.45
N GLY A 858 41.01 15.64 20.60
CA GLY A 858 42.29 16.24 20.95
C GLY A 858 42.18 17.72 21.33
N MET A 859 41.42 18.48 20.53
CA MET A 859 41.23 19.91 20.73
C MET A 859 40.26 20.22 21.87
N GLU A 860 39.26 19.36 22.09
CA GLU A 860 38.41 19.39 23.28
C GLU A 860 39.28 19.32 24.54
N ALA A 861 40.16 18.33 24.62
CA ALA A 861 41.00 18.15 25.79
C ALA A 861 41.97 19.32 26.01
N LEU A 862 42.60 19.83 24.95
CA LEU A 862 43.48 21.01 25.03
C LEU A 862 42.75 22.27 25.49
N ALA A 863 41.48 22.43 25.11
CA ALA A 863 40.68 23.60 25.47
C ALA A 863 40.15 23.56 26.91
N MET A 864 39.92 22.37 27.48
CA MET A 864 39.35 22.21 28.82
C MET A 864 40.14 22.90 29.95
N PRO A 865 41.48 22.80 30.03
CA PRO A 865 42.27 23.55 31.01
C PRO A 865 42.19 25.07 30.81
N ILE A 866 42.16 25.52 29.55
CA ILE A 866 42.15 26.95 29.19
C ILE A 866 40.80 27.58 29.61
N GLY A 867 39.70 26.95 29.21
CA GLY A 867 38.36 27.37 29.58
C GLY A 867 38.12 27.31 31.08
N GLY A 868 38.62 26.26 31.75
CA GLY A 868 38.58 26.15 33.21
C GLY A 868 39.40 27.23 33.94
N ALA A 869 40.54 27.64 33.39
CA ALA A 869 41.36 28.71 33.98
C ALA A 869 40.67 30.06 33.82
N LEU A 870 40.04 30.29 32.66
CA LEU A 870 39.26 31.49 32.40
C LEU A 870 38.01 31.55 33.31
N TYR A 871 37.34 30.42 33.55
CA TYR A 871 36.16 30.32 34.42
C TYR A 871 36.42 30.93 35.80
N SER A 872 37.57 30.62 36.39
CA SER A 872 37.95 31.13 37.71
C SER A 872 38.09 32.67 37.79
N LYS A 873 38.28 33.34 36.63
CA LYS A 873 38.49 34.79 36.52
C LYS A 873 37.24 35.56 36.11
N VAL A 874 36.49 35.04 35.14
CA VAL A 874 35.39 35.77 34.47
C VAL A 874 34.00 35.15 34.66
N GLY A 875 33.88 34.07 35.44
CA GLY A 875 32.62 33.39 35.74
C GLY A 875 32.15 32.43 34.65
N ILE A 876 31.14 31.59 34.96
CA ILE A 876 30.72 30.48 34.08
C ILE A 876 30.07 30.98 32.80
N ARG A 877 29.24 32.02 32.88
CA ARG A 877 28.47 32.54 31.75
C ARG A 877 29.39 33.00 30.62
N THR A 878 30.43 33.75 30.95
CA THR A 878 31.41 34.25 29.97
C THR A 878 32.13 33.10 29.27
N VAL A 879 32.54 32.08 30.01
CA VAL A 879 33.20 30.90 29.44
C VAL A 879 32.28 30.08 28.56
N VAL A 880 31.03 29.86 29.00
CA VAL A 880 30.05 29.10 28.22
C VAL A 880 29.62 29.88 26.98
N ILE A 881 29.54 31.22 27.03
CA ILE A 881 29.31 32.06 25.84
C ILE A 881 30.44 31.87 24.82
N ILE A 882 31.71 31.99 25.24
CA ILE A 882 32.86 31.80 24.34
C ILE A 882 32.87 30.38 23.78
N SER A 883 32.69 29.37 24.63
CA SER A 883 32.60 27.96 24.25
C SER A 883 31.50 27.71 23.22
N SER A 884 30.30 28.24 23.44
CA SER A 884 29.14 28.07 22.58
C SER A 884 29.34 28.74 21.22
N LEU A 885 29.90 29.97 21.22
CA LEU A 885 30.23 30.69 19.99
C LEU A 885 31.28 29.95 19.17
N VAL A 886 32.34 29.43 19.81
CA VAL A 886 33.41 28.70 19.11
C VAL A 886 32.92 27.32 18.64
N HIS A 887 32.11 26.62 19.43
CA HIS A 887 31.60 25.30 19.08
C HIS A 887 30.58 25.36 17.95
N SER A 888 29.50 26.10 18.14
CA SER A 888 28.43 26.24 17.14
C SER A 888 28.91 27.03 15.93
N GLY A 889 29.82 27.99 16.13
CA GLY A 889 30.51 28.69 15.04
C GLY A 889 31.44 27.76 14.26
N GLY A 890 32.22 26.90 14.91
CA GLY A 890 33.07 25.91 14.25
C GLY A 890 32.27 24.90 13.42
N ILE A 891 31.14 24.43 13.96
CA ILE A 891 30.19 23.60 13.22
C ILE A 891 29.61 24.40 12.05
N ALA A 892 29.07 25.61 12.26
CA ALA A 892 28.48 26.42 11.18
C ALA A 892 29.51 26.76 10.08
N LEU A 893 30.75 27.08 10.44
CA LEU A 893 31.86 27.34 9.49
C LEU A 893 32.24 26.10 8.67
N SER A 894 31.86 24.90 9.13
CA SER A 894 32.03 23.66 8.37
C SER A 894 31.21 23.67 7.07
N TYR A 895 30.14 24.47 7.00
CA TYR A 895 29.41 24.77 5.75
C TYR A 895 30.36 25.26 4.64
N TYR A 896 31.16 26.28 4.94
CA TYR A 896 32.05 26.89 3.96
C TYR A 896 33.30 26.04 3.73
N THR A 897 33.89 25.54 4.81
CA THR A 897 35.19 24.86 4.73
C THR A 897 35.11 23.45 4.14
N LEU A 898 33.95 22.77 4.21
CA LEU A 898 33.71 21.53 3.49
C LEU A 898 33.96 21.68 1.97
N SER A 899 33.52 22.81 1.38
CA SER A 899 33.70 23.08 -0.05
C SER A 899 35.15 23.33 -0.47
N LEU A 900 36.00 23.74 0.48
CA LEU A 900 37.42 24.01 0.24
C LEU A 900 38.26 22.74 0.23
N GLY A 901 37.85 21.72 1.00
CA GLY A 901 38.46 20.40 1.03
C GLY A 901 38.58 19.84 2.45
N PHE A 902 39.19 18.67 2.56
CA PHE A 902 39.25 17.93 3.83
C PHE A 902 40.05 18.66 4.93
N ILE A 903 41.19 19.29 4.60
CA ILE A 903 42.04 19.98 5.60
C ILE A 903 41.34 21.23 6.18
N PRO A 904 40.72 22.12 5.38
CA PRO A 904 39.91 23.22 5.92
C PRO A 904 38.74 22.75 6.78
N LEU A 905 38.04 21.68 6.37
CA LEU A 905 36.98 21.07 7.17
C LEU A 905 37.51 20.54 8.51
N LEU A 906 38.70 19.95 8.51
CA LEU A 906 39.35 19.47 9.72
C LEU A 906 39.68 20.61 10.70
N MET A 907 39.99 21.81 10.19
CA MET A 907 40.21 23.00 11.02
C MET A 907 38.93 23.52 11.67
N THR A 908 37.77 23.39 11.04
CA THR A 908 36.49 23.88 11.58
C THR A 908 35.77 22.82 12.40
N TYR A 909 35.52 21.66 11.81
CA TYR A 909 34.77 20.57 12.42
C TYR A 909 35.60 19.69 13.36
N GLY A 910 36.92 19.60 13.13
CA GLY A 910 37.84 18.99 14.07
C GLY A 910 38.29 20.02 15.11
N VAL A 911 39.06 21.01 14.67
CA VAL A 911 39.78 21.89 15.60
C VAL A 911 38.87 22.88 16.33
N LEU A 912 38.12 23.73 15.64
CA LEU A 912 37.28 24.76 16.29
C LEU A 912 36.11 24.16 17.06
N GLN A 913 35.41 23.18 16.47
CA GLN A 913 34.30 22.49 17.13
C GLN A 913 34.78 21.78 18.41
N GLY A 914 35.88 21.02 18.33
CA GLY A 914 36.48 20.34 19.48
C GLY A 914 36.91 21.34 20.54
N PHE A 915 37.68 22.37 20.14
CA PHE A 915 38.14 23.42 21.05
C PHE A 915 36.97 24.12 21.75
N GLY A 916 35.97 24.55 20.98
CA GLY A 916 34.78 25.21 21.52
C GLY A 916 34.02 24.33 22.51
N PHE A 917 33.86 23.04 22.21
CA PHE A 917 33.20 22.10 23.10
C PHE A 917 33.97 21.96 24.43
N GLY A 918 35.27 21.68 24.35
CA GLY A 918 36.12 21.49 25.52
C GLY A 918 36.26 22.73 26.39
N PHE A 919 36.27 23.92 25.78
CA PHE A 919 36.41 25.19 26.48
C PHE A 919 35.31 25.41 27.54
N GLY A 920 34.09 24.94 27.29
CA GLY A 920 32.98 25.06 28.24
C GLY A 920 32.79 23.82 29.11
N TYR A 921 33.19 22.66 28.63
CA TYR A 921 32.84 21.36 29.23
C TYR A 921 33.29 21.23 30.69
N SER A 922 34.58 21.46 30.97
CA SER A 922 35.13 21.37 32.33
C SER A 922 34.58 22.45 33.27
N ALA A 923 34.27 23.64 32.73
CA ALA A 923 33.72 24.76 33.47
C ALA A 923 32.27 24.49 33.91
N VAL A 924 31.43 23.89 33.05
CA VAL A 924 30.05 23.52 33.40
C VAL A 924 30.02 22.45 34.50
N ILE A 925 30.89 21.44 34.39
CA ILE A 925 31.05 20.42 35.44
C ILE A 925 31.50 21.07 36.75
N ALA A 926 32.50 21.95 36.72
CA ALA A 926 32.99 22.67 37.90
C ALA A 926 31.90 23.51 38.55
N ALA A 927 31.13 24.27 37.76
CA ALA A 927 30.01 25.07 38.24
C ALA A 927 28.98 24.17 38.94
N SER A 928 28.66 23.00 38.38
CA SER A 928 27.69 22.07 38.99
C SER A 928 28.13 21.55 40.37
N PHE A 929 29.42 21.27 40.57
CA PHE A 929 29.95 20.83 41.86
C PHE A 929 29.81 21.88 42.97
N THR A 930 29.82 23.17 42.60
CA THR A 930 29.59 24.24 43.59
C THR A 930 28.14 24.24 44.09
N TRP A 931 27.17 23.96 43.20
CA TRP A 931 25.76 23.93 43.52
C TRP A 931 25.36 22.68 44.31
N PHE A 932 25.86 21.50 43.92
CA PHE A 932 25.36 20.21 44.39
C PHE A 932 26.42 19.41 45.14
N GLN A 933 26.82 19.89 46.32
CA GLN A 933 27.95 19.34 47.07
C GLN A 933 27.74 17.92 47.62
N SER A 934 26.49 17.51 47.86
CA SER A 934 26.13 16.20 48.42
C SER A 934 25.80 15.12 47.39
N HIS A 935 25.62 15.51 46.12
CA HIS A 935 25.18 14.64 45.03
C HIS A 935 25.95 14.94 43.73
N ARG A 936 27.27 15.09 43.87
CA ARG A 936 28.18 15.56 42.80
C ARG A 936 28.21 14.59 41.63
N GLY A 937 28.33 13.30 41.92
CA GLY A 937 28.36 12.23 40.93
C GLY A 937 27.05 12.14 40.16
N LEU A 938 25.89 12.17 40.82
CA LEU A 938 24.58 12.14 40.18
C LEU A 938 24.39 13.35 39.25
N VAL A 939 24.73 14.56 39.70
CA VAL A 939 24.53 15.77 38.90
C VAL A 939 25.47 15.82 37.70
N VAL A 940 26.73 15.41 37.87
CA VAL A 940 27.63 15.20 36.72
C VAL A 940 27.10 14.11 35.81
N GLY A 941 26.56 13.03 36.36
CA GLY A 941 25.90 11.97 35.61
C GLY A 941 24.72 12.47 34.77
N LEU A 942 23.91 13.41 35.28
CA LEU A 942 22.81 14.03 34.54
C LEU A 942 23.31 14.98 33.43
N ILE A 943 24.28 15.85 33.75
CA ILE A 943 24.86 16.80 32.78
C ILE A 943 25.56 16.06 31.64
N VAL A 944 26.46 15.14 32.00
CA VAL A 944 27.23 14.34 31.06
C VAL A 944 26.34 13.27 30.42
N GLY A 945 25.24 12.87 31.06
CA GLY A 945 24.17 12.05 30.49
C GLY A 945 23.50 12.69 29.29
N GLY A 946 23.28 14.01 29.32
CA GLY A 946 22.79 14.78 28.17
C GLY A 946 23.70 14.67 26.94
N PHE A 947 25.02 14.64 27.13
CA PHE A 947 25.97 14.36 26.04
C PHE A 947 25.83 12.93 25.51
N GLY A 948 25.69 11.93 26.39
CA GLY A 948 25.47 10.53 26.00
C GLY A 948 24.15 10.32 25.24
N ALA A 949 23.14 11.15 25.49
CA ALA A 949 21.84 11.14 24.81
C ALA A 949 21.83 11.95 23.51
N GLY A 950 22.86 12.74 23.20
CA GLY A 950 22.88 13.64 22.04
C GLY A 950 22.64 12.93 20.71
N SER A 951 23.14 11.70 20.53
CA SER A 951 22.91 10.90 19.31
C SER A 951 21.44 10.54 19.09
N ILE A 952 20.62 10.49 20.14
CA ILE A 952 19.18 10.22 20.06
C ILE A 952 18.45 11.37 19.36
N ILE A 953 18.96 12.60 19.51
CA ILE A 953 18.35 13.82 18.98
C ILE A 953 18.99 14.20 17.64
N PHE A 954 20.33 14.27 17.58
CA PHE A 954 21.02 14.82 16.42
C PHE A 954 21.08 13.84 15.23
N THR A 955 21.17 12.52 15.47
CA THR A 955 21.27 11.55 14.37
C THR A 955 20.01 11.51 13.50
N PRO A 956 18.79 11.49 14.09
CA PRO A 956 17.57 11.60 13.30
C PRO A 956 17.47 12.94 12.55
N ILE A 957 17.81 14.06 13.18
CA ILE A 957 17.77 15.40 12.55
C ILE A 957 18.73 15.48 11.36
N GLN A 958 19.98 15.05 11.52
CA GLN A 958 20.98 15.07 10.45
C GLN A 958 20.56 14.18 9.28
N THR A 959 20.10 12.97 9.57
CA THR A 959 19.68 12.01 8.54
C THR A 959 18.44 12.53 7.81
N ALA A 960 17.47 13.07 8.54
CA ALA A 960 16.27 13.67 7.97
C ALA A 960 16.57 14.91 7.13
N TYR A 961 17.63 15.67 7.44
CA TYR A 961 17.98 16.86 6.67
C TYR A 961 18.82 16.55 5.42
N ILE A 962 19.82 15.68 5.54
CA ILE A 962 20.75 15.37 4.44
C ILE A 962 20.16 14.35 3.48
N ASN A 963 19.58 13.30 4.04
CA ASN A 963 18.97 12.23 3.28
C ASN A 963 17.48 12.05 3.63
N PRO A 964 16.66 13.12 3.54
CA PRO A 964 15.22 13.03 3.82
C PRO A 964 14.55 11.99 2.94
N ASN A 965 15.11 11.76 1.76
CA ASN A 965 14.55 10.90 0.73
C ASN A 965 15.11 9.47 0.79
N ASN A 966 15.92 9.14 1.80
CA ASN A 966 16.55 7.83 1.97
C ASN A 966 17.22 7.28 0.68
N ILE A 967 17.87 8.18 -0.05
CA ILE A 967 18.68 7.90 -1.23
C ILE A 967 19.72 6.86 -0.84
N LYS A 968 19.85 5.82 -1.67
CA LYS A 968 20.73 4.68 -1.45
C LYS A 968 22.11 4.97 -2.03
N ILE A 969 23.15 4.38 -1.46
CA ILE A 969 24.49 4.39 -2.06
C ILE A 969 24.49 3.69 -3.42
N ASP A 970 25.38 4.12 -4.31
CA ASP A 970 25.63 3.44 -5.57
C ASP A 970 26.18 2.02 -5.31
N ASN A 971 25.70 1.06 -6.10
CA ASN A 971 25.99 -0.35 -5.86
C ASN A 971 27.41 -0.76 -6.29
N ASN A 972 28.06 0.00 -7.17
CA ASN A 972 29.39 -0.29 -7.68
C ASN A 972 30.46 0.46 -6.87
N THR A 973 30.27 1.75 -6.63
CA THR A 973 31.25 2.58 -5.89
C THR A 973 31.08 2.51 -4.38
N LYS A 974 29.93 2.02 -3.91
CA LYS A 974 29.54 1.96 -2.48
C LYS A 974 29.46 3.33 -1.80
N ARG A 975 29.27 4.41 -2.57
CA ARG A 975 29.20 5.80 -2.11
C ARG A 975 27.86 6.45 -2.44
N PHE A 976 27.47 7.49 -1.70
CA PHE A 976 26.40 8.39 -2.13
C PHE A 976 26.91 9.26 -3.27
N GLU A 977 26.34 9.12 -4.47
CA GLU A 977 26.71 9.93 -5.65
C GLU A 977 25.64 10.96 -6.02
N ASP A 978 24.53 10.97 -5.28
CA ASP A 978 23.42 11.87 -5.54
C ASP A 978 23.81 13.30 -5.19
N SER A 979 23.85 14.16 -6.21
CA SER A 979 24.28 15.54 -6.09
C SER A 979 23.46 16.32 -5.07
N ASP A 980 22.16 16.05 -4.96
CA ASP A 980 21.25 16.84 -4.12
C ASP A 980 21.37 16.46 -2.65
N LEU A 981 21.53 15.16 -2.36
CA LEU A 981 21.92 14.69 -1.04
C LEU A 981 23.26 15.27 -0.65
N LEU A 982 24.24 15.19 -1.55
CA LEU A 982 25.58 15.67 -1.26
C LEU A 982 25.60 17.19 -1.03
N ASN A 983 24.87 17.96 -1.83
CA ASN A 983 24.78 19.41 -1.71
C ASN A 983 24.03 19.89 -0.46
N ARG A 984 23.30 19.02 0.25
CA ARG A 984 22.70 19.33 1.58
C ARG A 984 23.69 19.16 2.72
N ILE A 985 24.79 18.47 2.50
CA ILE A 985 25.78 18.19 3.54
C ILE A 985 26.42 19.47 4.07
N PRO A 986 26.82 20.47 3.24
CA PRO A 986 27.23 21.76 3.77
C PRO A 986 26.18 22.36 4.70
N SER A 987 24.93 22.47 4.25
CA SER A 987 23.87 23.21 4.96
C SER A 987 23.39 22.52 6.24
N VAL A 988 23.59 21.21 6.39
CA VAL A 988 23.31 20.53 7.66
C VAL A 988 24.22 21.04 8.79
N PHE A 989 25.42 21.52 8.48
CA PHE A 989 26.31 22.09 9.47
C PHE A 989 25.76 23.43 9.98
N LEU A 990 25.09 24.21 9.14
CA LEU A 990 24.36 25.41 9.58
C LEU A 990 23.15 25.04 10.44
N LEU A 991 22.39 24.02 10.05
CA LEU A 991 21.23 23.56 10.83
C LEU A 991 21.66 23.08 12.22
N ILE A 992 22.65 22.20 12.30
CA ILE A 992 23.12 21.64 13.56
C ILE A 992 23.81 22.71 14.39
N GLY A 993 24.61 23.59 13.78
CA GLY A 993 25.16 24.77 14.45
C GLY A 993 24.09 25.69 15.02
N GLY A 994 22.98 25.90 14.30
CA GLY A 994 21.85 26.72 14.75
C GLY A 994 21.08 26.07 15.91
N VAL A 995 20.76 24.78 15.81
CA VAL A 995 20.08 24.04 16.90
C VAL A 995 20.96 24.02 18.15
N LEU A 996 22.27 23.76 18.00
CA LEU A 996 23.21 23.79 19.11
C LEU A 996 23.30 25.19 19.72
N LEU A 997 23.36 26.24 18.90
CA LEU A 997 23.38 27.62 19.39
C LEU A 997 22.12 27.96 20.18
N VAL A 998 20.93 27.55 19.73
CA VAL A 998 19.68 27.77 20.47
C VAL A 998 19.72 27.05 21.82
N LEU A 999 20.07 25.76 21.84
CA LEU A 999 20.17 24.99 23.08
C LEU A 999 21.21 25.58 24.04
N GLN A 1000 22.33 26.05 23.50
CA GLN A 1000 23.39 26.70 24.27
C GLN A 1000 22.95 28.06 24.81
N LEU A 1001 22.25 28.89 24.03
CA LEU A 1001 21.70 30.17 24.49
C LEU A 1001 20.67 29.95 25.60
N THR A 1002 19.81 28.94 25.46
CA THR A 1002 18.90 28.53 26.55
C THR A 1002 19.69 28.13 27.79
N GLY A 1003 20.75 27.31 27.65
CA GLY A 1003 21.64 26.96 28.73
C GLY A 1003 22.31 28.16 29.40
N ILE A 1004 22.82 29.11 28.61
CA ILE A 1004 23.49 30.34 29.09
C ILE A 1004 22.53 31.20 29.93
N VAL A 1005 21.27 31.33 29.50
CA VAL A 1005 20.23 32.07 30.23
C VAL A 1005 19.92 31.40 31.56
N LEU A 1006 19.83 30.07 31.57
CA LEU A 1006 19.49 29.29 32.76
C LEU A 1006 20.65 29.13 33.74
N MET A 1007 21.90 29.25 33.29
CA MET A 1007 23.08 29.10 34.13
C MET A 1007 23.27 30.30 35.06
N ARG A 1008 23.67 30.02 36.31
CA ARG A 1008 23.99 31.05 37.31
C ARG A 1008 25.16 30.59 38.17
N ASP A 1009 26.07 31.50 38.48
CA ASP A 1009 27.13 31.24 39.46
C ASP A 1009 26.55 31.23 40.88
N LYS A 1010 27.00 30.28 41.70
CA LYS A 1010 26.72 30.26 43.14
C LYS A 1010 27.71 31.16 43.88
N PRO A 1011 27.30 31.94 44.91
CA PRO A 1011 28.23 32.73 45.72
C PRO A 1011 29.29 31.84 46.41
N LYS A 1012 30.55 32.30 46.40
CA LYS A 1012 31.73 31.56 46.83
C LYS A 1012 31.66 31.08 48.28
N VAL A 1013 31.87 29.78 48.49
CA VAL A 1013 32.43 29.24 49.74
C VAL A 1013 33.67 28.45 49.37
N ILE A 1014 34.83 28.84 49.90
CA ILE A 1014 36.11 28.12 49.74
C ILE A 1014 36.56 27.65 51.12
N PRO A 1015 36.76 26.33 51.28
CA PRO A 1015 38.00 25.83 51.87
C PRO A 1015 38.95 25.36 50.75
N VAL A 1016 40.24 25.60 51.00
CA VAL A 1016 41.41 25.60 50.09
C VAL A 1016 41.58 24.32 49.23
N ASN A 1017 42.14 24.48 48.02
CA ASN A 1017 42.53 23.38 47.10
C ASN A 1017 43.91 23.61 46.45
N LEU A 1018 44.46 22.51 45.90
CA LEU A 1018 45.75 22.46 45.19
C LEU A 1018 45.70 23.27 43.88
N ARG A 1019 46.77 24.01 43.59
CA ARG A 1019 46.92 24.74 42.33
C ARG A 1019 47.28 23.76 41.18
N PRO A 1020 46.93 24.06 39.92
CA PRO A 1020 47.24 23.18 38.78
C PRO A 1020 48.71 22.76 38.67
N LEU A 1021 49.64 23.67 39.00
CA LEU A 1021 51.09 23.39 38.98
C LEU A 1021 51.54 22.46 40.13
N GLU A 1022 50.81 22.46 41.25
CA GLU A 1022 51.06 21.60 42.40
C GLU A 1022 50.46 20.21 42.17
N LEU A 1023 49.37 20.11 41.38
CA LEU A 1023 48.74 18.86 40.94
C LEU A 1023 49.68 18.01 40.08
N LEU A 1024 50.43 18.61 39.16
CA LEU A 1024 51.42 17.89 38.34
C LEU A 1024 52.58 17.28 39.16
N LYS A 1025 52.73 17.68 40.42
CA LYS A 1025 53.72 17.09 41.35
C LYS A 1025 53.14 15.95 42.19
N GLN A 1026 51.84 15.69 42.11
CA GLN A 1026 51.18 14.62 42.89
C GLN A 1026 51.26 13.28 42.16
N LYS A 1027 51.62 12.23 42.88
CA LYS A 1027 51.61 10.85 42.34
C LYS A 1027 50.19 10.43 41.94
N GLU A 1028 49.18 10.89 42.67
CA GLU A 1028 47.78 10.58 42.43
C GLU A 1028 47.29 11.10 41.07
N PHE A 1029 47.88 12.20 40.57
CA PHE A 1029 47.57 12.73 39.24
C PHE A 1029 47.99 11.74 38.16
N TYR A 1030 49.22 11.24 38.20
CA TYR A 1030 49.72 10.29 37.21
C TYR A 1030 49.01 8.94 37.28
N LEU A 1031 48.68 8.45 38.48
CA LEU A 1031 47.90 7.21 38.64
C LEU A 1031 46.49 7.35 38.03
N LEU A 1032 45.81 8.47 38.28
CA LEU A 1032 44.50 8.75 37.67
C LEU A 1032 44.62 8.98 36.16
N TRP A 1033 45.65 9.71 35.71
CA TRP A 1033 45.90 9.99 34.30
C TRP A 1033 46.15 8.70 33.52
N ILE A 1034 47.01 7.79 34.00
CA ILE A 1034 47.26 6.50 33.36
C ILE A 1034 45.99 5.65 33.34
N THR A 1035 45.19 5.68 34.40
CA THR A 1035 43.89 4.99 34.44
C THR A 1035 42.95 5.49 33.34
N VAL A 1036 42.86 6.81 33.15
CA VAL A 1036 42.03 7.44 32.12
C VAL A 1036 42.60 7.20 30.72
N PHE A 1037 43.92 7.21 30.55
CA PHE A 1037 44.60 6.85 29.29
C PHE A 1037 44.25 5.42 28.87
N CYS A 1038 44.39 4.47 29.80
CA CYS A 1038 44.06 3.07 29.58
C CYS A 1038 42.58 2.88 29.22
N ALA A 1039 41.69 3.69 29.78
CA ALA A 1039 40.27 3.67 29.45
C ALA A 1039 39.94 4.34 28.09
N GLY A 1040 40.77 5.28 27.64
CA GLY A 1040 40.59 5.95 26.35
C GLY A 1040 40.77 5.02 25.16
N VAL A 1041 41.71 4.07 25.25
CA VAL A 1041 41.96 3.06 24.20
C VAL A 1041 40.70 2.24 23.82
N PRO A 1042 40.03 1.53 24.75
CA PRO A 1042 38.81 0.79 24.46
C PRO A 1042 37.62 1.70 24.15
N LEU A 1043 37.52 2.88 24.76
CA LEU A 1043 36.46 3.84 24.50
C LEU A 1043 36.47 4.29 23.03
N THR A 1044 37.63 4.73 22.54
CA THR A 1044 37.78 5.17 21.14
C THR A 1044 37.54 4.02 20.17
N SER A 1045 38.08 2.83 20.48
CA SER A 1045 37.88 1.65 19.64
C SER A 1045 36.41 1.25 19.51
N LEU A 1046 35.69 1.19 20.63
CA LEU A 1046 34.27 0.83 20.62
C LEU A 1046 33.41 1.89 19.94
N ALA A 1047 33.64 3.18 20.23
CA ALA A 1047 32.88 4.27 19.62
C ALA A 1047 32.97 4.28 18.08
N THR A 1048 34.12 3.86 17.54
CA THR A 1048 34.38 3.89 16.10
C THR A 1048 34.09 2.57 15.40
N LEU A 1049 34.39 1.42 16.02
CA LEU A 1049 34.52 0.14 15.31
C LEU A 1049 33.46 -0.91 15.65
N TYR A 1050 32.61 -0.70 16.67
CA TYR A 1050 31.64 -1.73 17.09
C TYR A 1050 30.77 -2.25 15.93
N LYS A 1051 30.35 -1.34 15.04
CA LYS A 1051 29.51 -1.67 13.90
C LYS A 1051 30.28 -2.42 12.82
N LEU A 1052 31.55 -2.07 12.59
CA LEU A 1052 32.41 -2.74 11.62
C LEU A 1052 32.72 -4.18 12.08
N PHE A 1053 33.00 -4.35 13.36
CA PHE A 1053 33.24 -5.67 13.95
C PHE A 1053 31.98 -6.54 13.96
N GLY A 1054 30.82 -6.01 14.35
CA GLY A 1054 29.55 -6.75 14.32
C GLY A 1054 29.17 -7.28 12.93
N LYS A 1055 29.59 -6.59 11.86
CA LYS A 1055 29.36 -7.04 10.47
C LYS A 1055 30.10 -8.32 10.09
N ILE A 1056 31.15 -8.71 10.83
CA ILE A 1056 31.92 -9.92 10.54
C ILE A 1056 31.05 -11.18 10.70
N PHE A 1057 30.08 -11.16 11.62
CA PHE A 1057 29.25 -12.31 11.96
C PHE A 1057 27.74 -12.00 12.07
N ILE A 1058 27.31 -10.75 11.89
CA ILE A 1058 25.90 -10.34 11.82
C ILE A 1058 25.62 -9.58 10.51
N ASN A 1059 25.00 -10.27 9.55
CA ASN A 1059 24.56 -9.72 8.26
C ASN A 1059 23.22 -8.94 8.36
N ASP A 1060 23.10 -8.06 9.36
CA ASP A 1060 21.92 -7.22 9.60
C ASP A 1060 22.35 -5.82 10.05
N ASP A 1061 22.59 -4.95 9.07
CA ASP A 1061 23.11 -3.59 9.29
C ASP A 1061 22.12 -2.73 10.12
N ARG A 1062 20.81 -3.00 10.02
CA ARG A 1062 19.78 -2.32 10.81
C ARG A 1062 19.85 -2.71 12.26
N PHE A 1063 19.96 -4.01 12.53
CA PHE A 1063 20.17 -4.49 13.89
C PHE A 1063 21.39 -3.83 14.52
N LEU A 1064 22.54 -3.78 13.82
CA LEU A 1064 23.75 -3.14 14.34
C LEU A 1064 23.57 -1.63 14.58
N ALA A 1065 22.83 -0.92 13.74
CA ALA A 1065 22.53 0.51 13.92
C ALA A 1065 21.55 0.78 15.08
N ILE A 1066 20.50 -0.05 15.21
CA ILE A 1066 19.57 -0.01 16.34
C ILE A 1066 20.34 -0.29 17.63
N MET A 1067 21.25 -1.26 17.63
CA MET A 1067 22.11 -1.54 18.78
C MET A 1067 23.03 -0.38 19.14
N GLY A 1068 23.48 0.44 18.18
CA GLY A 1068 24.15 1.71 18.46
C GLY A 1068 23.27 2.71 19.21
N VAL A 1069 22.03 2.90 18.77
CA VAL A 1069 21.05 3.79 19.42
C VAL A 1069 20.69 3.28 20.81
N VAL A 1070 20.36 1.99 20.93
CA VAL A 1070 20.06 1.36 22.22
C VAL A 1070 21.24 1.48 23.18
N SER A 1071 22.47 1.19 22.72
CA SER A 1071 23.67 1.33 23.55
C SER A 1071 23.95 2.78 23.97
N SER A 1072 23.55 3.79 23.18
CA SER A 1072 23.62 5.20 23.60
C SER A 1072 22.67 5.53 24.76
N VAL A 1073 21.52 4.85 24.85
CA VAL A 1073 20.62 4.94 26.02
C VAL A 1073 21.31 4.36 27.26
N PHE A 1074 21.98 3.20 27.15
CA PHE A 1074 22.75 2.63 28.24
C PHE A 1074 23.94 3.50 28.65
N ASN A 1075 24.56 4.21 27.71
CA ASN A 1075 25.60 5.21 28.01
C ASN A 1075 25.02 6.44 28.75
N ALA A 1076 23.86 6.95 28.34
CA ALA A 1076 23.22 8.09 28.99
C ALA A 1076 22.70 7.72 30.39
N ALA A 1077 21.90 6.66 30.50
CA ALA A 1077 21.37 6.16 31.76
C ALA A 1077 22.48 5.66 32.70
N GLY A 1078 23.52 5.04 32.13
CA GLY A 1078 24.70 4.59 32.85
C GLY A 1078 25.45 5.72 33.55
N ARG A 1079 25.58 6.89 32.93
CA ARG A 1079 26.20 8.06 33.56
C ARG A 1079 25.45 8.49 34.82
N VAL A 1080 24.11 8.49 34.76
CA VAL A 1080 23.25 8.79 35.91
C VAL A 1080 23.38 7.71 36.99
N PHE A 1081 23.37 6.43 36.59
CA PHE A 1081 23.50 5.28 37.47
C PHE A 1081 24.84 5.26 38.22
N TRP A 1082 25.96 5.32 37.50
CA TRP A 1082 27.29 5.35 38.10
C TRP A 1082 27.53 6.62 38.91
N GLY A 1083 27.00 7.77 38.46
CA GLY A 1083 27.03 9.00 39.24
C GLY A 1083 26.37 8.86 40.62
N THR A 1084 25.19 8.23 40.65
CA THR A 1084 24.45 7.96 41.89
C THR A 1084 25.22 7.03 42.83
N ILE A 1085 25.89 6.02 42.27
CA ILE A 1085 26.75 5.11 43.04
C ILE A 1085 27.97 5.86 43.59
N GLY A 1086 28.63 6.67 42.77
CA GLY A 1086 29.81 7.45 43.15
C GLY A 1086 29.58 8.46 44.27
N ASP A 1087 28.35 8.91 44.46
CA ASP A 1087 27.99 9.75 45.61
C ASP A 1087 28.04 8.96 46.93
N ARG A 1088 27.71 7.66 46.90
CA ARG A 1088 27.56 6.83 48.11
C ARG A 1088 28.79 6.01 48.47
N VAL A 1089 29.55 5.55 47.47
CA VAL A 1089 30.73 4.70 47.69
C VAL A 1089 32.00 5.35 47.14
N SER A 1090 33.16 4.87 47.59
CA SER A 1090 34.45 5.26 47.01
C SER A 1090 34.47 4.97 45.51
N PHE A 1091 34.99 5.90 44.70
CA PHE A 1091 35.04 5.73 43.24
C PHE A 1091 35.92 4.54 42.80
N LYS A 1092 36.83 4.08 43.68
CA LYS A 1092 37.74 2.96 43.42
C LYS A 1092 37.01 1.65 43.20
N ILE A 1093 36.03 1.34 44.06
CA ILE A 1093 35.34 0.04 44.02
C ILE A 1093 34.56 -0.10 42.70
N PRO A 1094 33.72 0.89 42.29
CA PRO A 1094 33.07 0.87 40.99
C PRO A 1094 34.06 0.88 39.83
N LEU A 1095 35.16 1.64 39.88
CA LEU A 1095 36.15 1.62 38.79
C LEU A 1095 36.83 0.25 38.64
N CYS A 1096 37.17 -0.43 39.74
CA CYS A 1096 37.69 -1.80 39.68
C CYS A 1096 36.64 -2.76 39.09
N ILE A 1097 35.38 -2.67 39.50
CA ILE A 1097 34.29 -3.48 38.94
C ILE A 1097 34.13 -3.19 37.44
N ILE A 1098 34.16 -1.91 37.06
CA ILE A 1098 34.04 -1.47 35.67
C ILE A 1098 35.17 -2.06 34.84
N PHE A 1099 36.43 -1.88 35.23
CA PHE A 1099 37.56 -2.37 34.44
C PHE A 1099 37.64 -3.89 34.38
N LEU A 1100 37.25 -4.60 35.45
CA LEU A 1100 37.15 -6.05 35.46
C LEU A 1100 36.06 -6.52 34.47
N CYS A 1101 34.85 -6.01 34.59
CA CYS A 1101 33.74 -6.38 33.69
C CYS A 1101 34.03 -5.97 32.25
N TRP A 1102 34.67 -4.82 32.05
CA TRP A 1102 34.97 -4.28 30.73
C TRP A 1102 36.04 -5.12 30.04
N SER A 1103 37.08 -5.56 30.76
CA SER A 1103 38.07 -6.50 30.25
C SER A 1103 37.44 -7.86 29.88
N LEU A 1104 36.56 -8.40 30.72
CA LEU A 1104 35.86 -9.67 30.44
C LEU A 1104 34.97 -9.56 29.19
N LEU A 1105 34.19 -8.49 29.07
CA LEU A 1105 33.34 -8.26 27.91
C LEU A 1105 34.18 -8.04 26.64
N LEU A 1106 35.27 -7.27 26.70
CA LEU A 1106 36.16 -7.02 25.56
C LEU A 1106 36.91 -8.29 25.12
N THR A 1107 37.36 -9.13 26.06
CA THR A 1107 38.04 -10.39 25.75
C THR A 1107 37.08 -11.42 25.14
N SER A 1108 35.82 -11.45 25.59
CA SER A 1108 34.81 -12.38 25.07
C SER A 1108 34.09 -11.89 23.81
N LEU A 1109 34.22 -10.60 23.47
CA LEU A 1109 33.57 -9.98 22.31
C LEU A 1109 33.96 -10.62 20.97
N PRO A 1110 35.26 -10.90 20.68
CA PRO A 1110 35.71 -11.74 19.56
C PRO A 1110 35.04 -13.11 19.46
N HIS A 1111 34.74 -13.72 20.61
CA HIS A 1111 34.29 -15.10 20.70
C HIS A 1111 32.78 -15.27 20.73
N LEU A 1112 32.00 -14.17 20.62
CA LEU A 1112 30.54 -14.25 20.62
C LEU A 1112 29.97 -15.24 19.60
N PRO A 1113 30.49 -15.38 18.35
CA PRO A 1113 29.98 -16.36 17.40
C PRO A 1113 30.08 -17.80 17.91
N VAL A 1114 31.14 -18.10 18.66
CA VAL A 1114 31.36 -19.42 19.28
C VAL A 1114 30.49 -19.60 20.52
N ILE A 1115 30.33 -18.54 21.33
CA ILE A 1115 29.55 -18.57 22.59
C ILE A 1115 28.04 -18.66 22.32
N PHE A 1116 27.53 -17.92 21.33
CA PHE A 1116 26.09 -17.75 21.12
C PHE A 1116 25.54 -18.46 19.87
N GLY A 1117 26.39 -18.87 18.91
CA GLY A 1117 25.97 -19.55 17.69
C GLY A 1117 24.81 -18.84 16.98
N VAL A 1118 23.66 -19.48 16.90
CA VAL A 1118 22.45 -18.96 16.23
C VAL A 1118 21.86 -17.73 16.95
N GLN A 1119 22.13 -17.53 18.24
CA GLN A 1119 21.65 -16.39 19.04
C GLN A 1119 22.60 -15.19 19.04
N ILE A 1120 23.54 -15.14 18.10
CA ILE A 1120 24.61 -14.12 18.05
C ILE A 1120 24.12 -12.67 18.08
N LYS A 1121 22.94 -12.35 17.52
CA LYS A 1121 22.37 -11.00 17.60
C LYS A 1121 22.05 -10.62 19.04
N VAL A 1122 21.44 -11.52 19.81
CA VAL A 1122 21.12 -11.26 21.23
C VAL A 1122 22.42 -11.11 22.02
N GLY A 1123 23.38 -12.02 21.83
CA GLY A 1123 24.70 -11.94 22.46
C GLY A 1123 25.41 -10.62 22.17
N PHE A 1124 25.44 -10.20 20.90
CA PHE A 1124 26.07 -8.94 20.48
C PHE A 1124 25.36 -7.71 21.07
N GLY A 1125 24.03 -7.68 21.08
CA GLY A 1125 23.26 -6.58 21.66
C GLY A 1125 23.51 -6.43 23.16
N VAL A 1126 23.51 -7.55 23.90
CA VAL A 1126 23.77 -7.58 25.35
C VAL A 1126 25.20 -7.10 25.65
N TRP A 1127 26.19 -7.60 24.89
CA TRP A 1127 27.59 -7.18 25.05
C TRP A 1127 27.76 -5.70 24.76
N LEU A 1128 27.18 -5.20 23.67
CA LEU A 1128 27.33 -3.79 23.30
C LEU A 1128 26.68 -2.84 24.32
N CYS A 1129 25.47 -3.18 24.80
CA CYS A 1129 24.82 -2.40 25.86
C CYS A 1129 25.62 -2.44 27.16
N GLY A 1130 26.16 -3.60 27.54
CA GLY A 1130 27.05 -3.75 28.69
C GLY A 1130 28.32 -2.91 28.56
N LEU A 1131 28.98 -2.96 27.40
CA LEU A 1131 30.19 -2.17 27.12
C LEU A 1131 29.92 -0.66 27.21
N TYR A 1132 28.82 -0.17 26.65
CA TYR A 1132 28.44 1.24 26.72
C TYR A 1132 27.99 1.68 28.12
N LEU A 1133 27.35 0.78 28.88
CA LEU A 1133 27.05 1.00 30.30
C LEU A 1133 28.35 1.13 31.12
N LEU A 1134 29.40 0.36 30.82
CA LEU A 1134 30.68 0.44 31.53
C LEU A 1134 31.51 1.68 31.13
N ILE A 1135 31.56 2.01 29.83
CA ILE A 1135 32.16 3.25 29.30
C ILE A 1135 31.63 4.48 30.05
N SER A 1136 30.31 4.48 30.25
CA SER A 1136 29.60 5.58 30.90
C SER A 1136 30.09 5.86 32.33
N GLY A 1137 30.52 4.81 33.05
CA GLY A 1137 31.01 4.93 34.42
C GLY A 1137 32.38 5.61 34.48
N VAL A 1138 33.31 5.25 33.59
CA VAL A 1138 34.62 5.91 33.51
C VAL A 1138 34.46 7.42 33.25
N LEU A 1139 33.56 7.79 32.35
CA LEU A 1139 33.31 9.18 31.98
C LEU A 1139 32.70 10.03 33.09
N VAL A 1140 32.07 9.41 34.09
CA VAL A 1140 31.54 10.10 35.29
C VAL A 1140 32.54 10.08 36.44
N TYR A 1141 33.30 8.99 36.60
CA TYR A 1141 34.29 8.88 37.66
C TYR A 1141 35.54 9.70 37.41
N ALA A 1142 35.97 9.93 36.16
CA ALA A 1142 37.12 10.77 35.86
C ALA A 1142 37.00 12.21 36.45
N PRO A 1143 35.91 12.96 36.22
CA PRO A 1143 35.73 14.27 36.84
C PRO A 1143 35.50 14.20 38.36
N THR A 1144 34.73 13.20 38.83
CA THR A 1144 34.39 13.05 40.25
C THR A 1144 35.61 12.66 41.12
N ALA A 1145 36.48 11.79 40.60
CA ALA A 1145 37.73 11.40 41.25
C ALA A 1145 38.73 12.56 41.27
N THR A 1146 38.82 13.33 40.17
CA THR A 1146 39.66 14.53 40.12
C THR A 1146 39.26 15.54 41.19
N GLU A 1147 37.96 15.75 41.40
CA GLU A 1147 37.44 16.63 42.47
C GLU A 1147 37.76 16.07 43.85
N THR A 1148 37.54 14.78 44.07
CA THR A 1148 37.78 14.12 45.36
C THR A 1148 39.27 14.19 45.77
N LEU A 1149 40.17 14.07 44.79
CA LEU A 1149 41.62 14.06 45.00
C LEU A 1149 42.21 15.46 45.15
N PHE A 1150 41.90 16.34 44.20
CA PHE A 1150 42.58 17.64 44.03
C PHE A 1150 41.72 18.83 44.43
N GLY A 1151 40.44 18.58 44.67
CA GLY A 1151 39.51 19.51 45.28
C GLY A 1151 38.73 20.43 44.32
N PRO A 1152 37.63 21.05 44.78
CA PRO A 1152 36.62 21.66 43.91
C PRO A 1152 36.94 23.05 43.34
N VAL A 1153 37.93 23.78 43.84
CA VAL A 1153 38.19 25.18 43.43
C VAL A 1153 38.84 25.27 42.05
N ASN A 1154 39.85 24.43 41.80
CA ASN A 1154 40.56 24.40 40.51
C ASN A 1154 40.08 23.24 39.64
N ILE A 1155 38.94 22.62 39.97
CA ILE A 1155 38.48 21.38 39.32
C ILE A 1155 38.31 21.52 37.81
N ALA A 1156 37.89 22.69 37.32
CA ALA A 1156 37.76 22.92 35.88
C ALA A 1156 39.10 22.74 35.15
N VAL A 1157 40.20 23.27 35.71
CA VAL A 1157 41.54 23.16 35.14
C VAL A 1157 42.11 21.76 35.37
N ASN A 1158 42.01 21.29 36.62
CA ASN A 1158 42.57 20.01 37.05
C ASN A 1158 41.95 18.83 36.30
N TYR A 1159 40.63 18.85 36.06
CA TYR A 1159 39.97 17.82 35.27
C TYR A 1159 40.34 17.91 33.80
N GLY A 1160 40.47 19.11 33.23
CA GLY A 1160 40.99 19.27 31.87
C GLY A 1160 42.37 18.60 31.69
N LEU A 1161 43.26 18.76 32.67
CA LEU A 1161 44.59 18.13 32.64
C LEU A 1161 44.52 16.59 32.70
N VAL A 1162 43.60 16.03 33.48
CA VAL A 1162 43.35 14.58 33.55
C VAL A 1162 42.70 14.08 32.26
N PHE A 1163 41.75 14.81 31.70
CA PHE A 1163 41.00 14.44 30.49
C PHE A 1163 41.89 14.31 29.26
N ASN A 1164 42.99 15.06 29.18
CA ASN A 1164 44.02 14.89 28.12
C ASN A 1164 44.49 13.44 27.96
N ALA A 1165 44.45 12.62 29.00
CA ALA A 1165 44.79 11.21 28.92
C ALA A 1165 43.95 10.43 27.88
N PHE A 1166 42.66 10.76 27.74
CA PHE A 1166 41.78 10.14 26.73
C PHE A 1166 42.29 10.36 25.29
N VAL A 1167 42.90 11.51 25.02
CA VAL A 1167 43.47 11.86 23.71
C VAL A 1167 44.66 10.99 23.38
N PHE A 1168 45.60 10.86 24.32
CA PHE A 1168 46.77 10.02 24.11
C PHE A 1168 46.37 8.56 23.93
N GLY A 1169 45.35 8.08 24.64
CA GLY A 1169 44.78 6.75 24.42
C GLY A 1169 44.17 6.59 23.03
N GLY A 1170 43.40 7.59 22.58
CA GLY A 1170 42.81 7.62 21.24
C GLY A 1170 43.84 7.66 20.10
N LEU A 1171 44.89 8.48 20.23
CA LEU A 1171 46.01 8.53 19.28
C LEU A 1171 46.79 7.21 19.26
N PHE A 1172 47.05 6.65 20.44
CA PHE A 1172 47.74 5.37 20.59
C PHE A 1172 46.99 4.25 19.84
N VAL A 1173 45.68 4.12 20.05
CA VAL A 1173 44.90 3.08 19.37
C VAL A 1173 44.75 3.33 17.86
N SER A 1174 44.65 4.59 17.45
CA SER A 1174 44.55 4.95 16.03
C SER A 1174 45.83 4.59 15.28
N LEU A 1175 47.01 4.91 15.83
CA LEU A 1175 48.31 4.52 15.27
C LEU A 1175 48.48 3.01 15.22
N LEU A 1176 48.09 2.33 16.29
CA LEU A 1176 48.24 0.88 16.39
C LEU A 1176 47.24 0.12 15.50
N SER A 1177 46.05 0.67 15.26
CA SER A 1177 45.08 0.10 14.32
C SER A 1177 45.58 0.08 12.87
N ILE A 1178 46.46 1.01 12.46
CA ILE A 1178 47.10 0.99 11.13
C ILE A 1178 48.02 -0.22 10.99
N ILE A 1179 48.63 -0.65 12.09
CA ILE A 1179 49.51 -1.82 12.12
C ILE A 1179 48.69 -3.10 12.20
N ILE A 1180 47.68 -3.17 13.09
CA ILE A 1180 46.84 -4.37 13.30
C ILE A 1180 45.97 -4.68 12.07
N SER A 1181 45.46 -3.65 11.38
CA SER A 1181 44.64 -3.85 10.16
C SER A 1181 45.42 -4.43 8.98
N ARG A 1182 46.76 -4.30 8.94
CA ARG A 1182 47.60 -4.94 7.90
C ARG A 1182 47.64 -6.46 8.01
N PHE A 1183 47.23 -7.05 9.13
CA PHE A 1183 47.31 -8.49 9.39
C PHE A 1183 45.93 -9.19 9.44
N HIS A 1184 44.82 -8.49 9.21
CA HIS A 1184 43.45 -9.04 9.27
C HIS A 1184 43.04 -9.67 10.61
N GLU A 1185 43.68 -9.31 11.72
CA GLU A 1185 43.44 -9.88 13.05
C GLU A 1185 42.69 -8.91 13.97
N TRP A 1186 41.39 -8.71 13.72
CA TRP A 1186 40.54 -7.80 14.51
C TRP A 1186 40.45 -8.16 16.00
N ASP A 1187 40.59 -9.44 16.32
CA ASP A 1187 40.53 -9.95 17.69
C ASP A 1187 41.66 -9.37 18.57
N ASN A 1188 42.84 -9.16 17.98
CA ASN A 1188 44.01 -8.61 18.66
C ASN A 1188 43.80 -7.15 19.10
N LEU A 1189 42.93 -6.40 18.42
CA LEU A 1189 42.55 -5.05 18.85
C LEU A 1189 41.70 -5.07 20.12
N PHE A 1190 40.76 -6.02 20.23
CA PHE A 1190 39.92 -6.15 21.42
C PHE A 1190 40.68 -6.74 22.61
N TYR A 1191 41.65 -7.64 22.38
CA TYR A 1191 42.56 -8.09 23.43
C TYR A 1191 43.48 -6.97 23.93
N LEU A 1192 43.98 -6.12 23.03
CA LEU A 1192 44.70 -4.91 23.44
C LEU A 1192 43.82 -4.02 24.33
N CYS A 1193 42.59 -3.75 23.90
CA CYS A 1193 41.61 -2.98 24.67
C CYS A 1193 41.35 -3.60 26.07
N ALA A 1194 41.23 -4.93 26.14
CA ALA A 1194 41.07 -5.66 27.38
C ALA A 1194 42.32 -5.60 28.27
N SER A 1195 43.53 -5.65 27.69
CA SER A 1195 44.79 -5.53 28.42
C SER A 1195 44.98 -4.15 29.05
N MET A 1196 44.55 -3.08 28.35
CA MET A 1196 44.54 -1.73 28.91
C MET A 1196 43.55 -1.61 30.07
N CYS A 1197 42.38 -2.25 29.98
CA CYS A 1197 41.45 -2.32 31.12
C CYS A 1197 42.07 -3.05 32.32
N ILE A 1198 42.83 -4.13 32.11
CA ILE A 1198 43.54 -4.85 33.19
C ILE A 1198 44.63 -3.97 33.80
N LEU A 1199 45.38 -3.24 32.98
CA LEU A 1199 46.38 -2.29 33.46
C LEU A 1199 45.73 -1.20 34.34
N ALA A 1200 44.60 -0.64 33.91
CA ALA A 1200 43.82 0.30 34.71
C ALA A 1200 43.30 -0.34 36.02
N LEU A 1201 42.82 -1.59 35.96
CA LEU A 1201 42.36 -2.35 37.13
C LEU A 1201 43.45 -2.53 38.19
N ILE A 1202 44.71 -2.73 37.76
CA ILE A 1202 45.87 -2.86 38.66
C ILE A 1202 46.23 -1.51 39.28
N ILE A 1203 46.05 -0.40 38.56
CA ILE A 1203 46.45 0.96 38.98
C ILE A 1203 45.42 1.60 39.92
N VAL A 1204 44.11 1.43 39.67
CA VAL A 1204 43.03 2.08 40.44
C VAL A 1204 43.12 1.89 41.97
N PRO A 1205 43.47 0.70 42.51
CA PRO A 1205 43.63 0.51 43.95
C PRO A 1205 44.64 1.46 44.62
N TRP A 1206 45.70 1.85 43.88
CA TRP A 1206 46.81 2.70 44.37
C TRP A 1206 46.49 4.19 44.40
N ILE A 1207 45.43 4.63 43.72
CA ILE A 1207 44.94 6.01 43.81
C ILE A 1207 44.48 6.26 45.26
N HIS A 1208 44.58 7.45 45.85
CA HIS A 1208 44.04 7.68 47.20
C HIS A 1208 42.55 8.06 47.14
N ASP A 1209 41.71 7.64 48.09
CA ASP A 1209 40.32 8.12 48.18
C ASP A 1209 39.93 8.32 49.65
N ARG A 1210 39.42 9.51 49.97
CA ARG A 1210 39.02 9.92 51.32
C ARG A 1210 37.79 9.17 51.84
N LYS A 1211 36.98 8.59 50.94
CA LYS A 1211 35.79 7.78 51.29
C LYS A 1211 36.13 6.35 51.74
N MET A 1212 37.40 5.93 51.64
CA MET A 1212 37.86 4.65 52.23
C MET A 1212 38.85 4.90 53.37
N PRO A 1213 38.75 4.17 54.50
CA PRO A 1213 39.77 4.20 55.53
C PRO A 1213 41.11 3.77 54.92
N LYS A 1214 42.21 4.40 55.34
CA LYS A 1214 43.56 3.97 54.95
C LYS A 1214 43.71 2.50 55.33
N CYS A 1215 43.80 1.61 54.34
CA CYS A 1215 44.11 0.22 54.58
C CYS A 1215 45.53 0.16 55.16
N SER A 1216 45.65 -0.10 56.46
CA SER A 1216 46.92 -0.25 57.18
C SER A 1216 47.72 -1.49 56.73
N ALA A 1217 47.17 -2.30 55.83
CA ALA A 1217 47.76 -3.55 55.33
C ALA A 1217 48.05 -3.59 53.81
N CYS A 1218 47.85 -2.51 53.06
CA CYS A 1218 48.25 -2.49 51.64
C CYS A 1218 49.70 -2.00 51.48
N PHE A 1219 50.60 -2.98 51.32
CA PHE A 1219 52.01 -2.91 50.90
C PHE A 1219 52.62 -1.51 50.68
N THR A 1220 53.49 -1.16 51.61
CA THR A 1220 54.62 -0.24 51.40
C THR A 1220 55.53 -0.80 50.30
N PHE A 1221 55.56 -0.15 49.14
CA PHE A 1221 56.74 -0.15 48.28
C PHE A 1221 57.36 1.26 48.37
N THR A 1222 58.29 1.39 49.31
CA THR A 1222 59.38 2.37 49.24
C THR A 1222 60.52 1.72 48.48
N GLY A 1223 60.91 2.34 47.38
CA GLY A 1223 62.02 1.97 46.50
C GLY A 1223 62.06 2.92 45.33
#